data_AF-A0A3F3PZ20-F1
#
_entry.id   AF-A0A3F3PZ20-F1
#
_cell.length_a   1.000
_cell.length_b   1.000
_cell.length_c   1.000
_cell.angle_alpha   90.00
_cell.angle_beta   90.00
_cell.angle_gamma   90.00
#
_symmetry.space_group_name_H-M   'P 1'
#
loop_
_entity.id
_entity.type
_entity.pdbx_description
1 polymer ?
#
loop_
_entity_poly.entity_id
_entity_poly.type
_entity_poly.pdbx_seq_one_letter_code
_entity_poly.pdbx_strand_id
1 'polypeptide(L)'
;MECHDTSQIPKYMEFLEEQRQILKDAQSRKGQPAKPTKSRDEIIKRFIHHYFAETSSPVDKNAIRTSFVPPAYPPSIAALSDLKKALIKDLTIETHHRGSYTLLRAVTPAFRKTGIMAVVEDEEGDVLTLQLYNQDRDLVTDGRLVDGTIMLIKEPFLKVMGDGDYGLRVDHLSDIRFILENDPLVPASWRDESEDRGSANSWRTTGNNLYELKEYHLALKCYSKALDCSMSPKDELAPRLNRAQAFLKTNQFDAALRDVEHILSKDKFVEKALFRKAQALYYLQRYQQSCDVYVDLCKAYPRNATAKSEFARATARLFEQRTGEYPFKQMQQEATKLKPPHFDLATYIGPVAVRPSTHGRGLFTTQAVRAGDLLLCEKAFAHAFHDDGDNTNVSILVYADTNSMKVGTQAELNSLIARKLQKNPSLIPAFNDLYHGSYTLVGVSERIMSLNGFGCSTTSRTAHIARVNADNREPHTEEEHFDSSGVWRLASYVNHSCYPNTHRAFIGDMMVVRATQDLPADTELKFWYRTPVDDGTAEDVYQKYWGFQCDCVICKDVRETGEGNLAKRRELLAASDSSMNIVAKAYGSSFSLQEQSVAITMTEAVIVMIEKTYRRSPLEVPRLGICKTGLFLAEVHATHGRWRKAIGYAIRTLESLGYVIEGWQVPYKEGRKLQVKRWGLAMDVLVRCWIILCRAYGEVAPELADQAEYYARTTYRICIGEDETFEDTYNRSSHRVDGMIVHDSFVQPNAHFSDSNGHRQVNPRISDPGVLHMNADRNHVRSYRDHVQGSETRYYATPDDSLLTYTTETRY
;
A
#
# COMPACT_ATOMS: atom_id res chain seq x y z
N MET A 1 5.73 -5.44 6.43
CA MET A 1 6.97 -4.66 6.68
C MET A 1 6.52 -3.23 6.93
N GLU A 2 6.93 -2.60 8.04
CA GLU A 2 6.50 -1.23 8.44
C GLU A 2 4.97 -0.98 8.41
N CYS A 3 4.17 -2.01 8.70
CA CYS A 3 2.75 -1.83 9.00
C CYS A 3 2.62 -1.38 10.46
N HIS A 4 1.64 -0.52 10.77
CA HIS A 4 1.35 -0.09 12.13
C HIS A 4 0.94 -1.29 13.01
N ASP A 5 1.87 -1.77 13.83
CA ASP A 5 1.66 -2.87 14.75
C ASP A 5 1.32 -2.32 16.13
N THR A 6 0.07 -2.50 16.55
CA THR A 6 -0.44 -1.97 17.81
C THR A 6 -0.46 -2.99 18.94
N SER A 7 0.13 -4.18 18.71
CA SER A 7 0.04 -5.34 19.62
C SER A 7 0.68 -5.13 20.99
N GLN A 8 1.52 -4.10 21.16
CA GLN A 8 2.23 -3.78 22.41
C GLN A 8 1.71 -2.50 23.07
N ILE A 9 0.74 -1.82 22.45
CA ILE A 9 0.16 -0.60 22.98
C ILE A 9 -0.88 -1.00 24.04
N PRO A 10 -0.78 -0.52 25.31
CA PRO A 10 -1.62 -0.99 26.41
C PRO A 10 -3.13 -0.95 26.12
N LYS A 11 -3.61 0.11 25.47
CA LYS A 11 -5.02 0.27 25.07
C LYS A 11 -5.54 -0.86 24.17
N TYR A 12 -4.69 -1.43 23.31
CA TYR A 12 -5.07 -2.51 22.39
C TYR A 12 -4.77 -3.90 22.96
N MET A 13 -3.90 -4.02 23.97
CA MET A 13 -3.59 -5.31 24.61
C MET A 13 -4.81 -5.92 25.31
N GLU A 14 -5.55 -5.14 26.11
CA GLU A 14 -6.77 -5.64 26.77
C GLU A 14 -7.79 -6.13 25.74
N PHE A 15 -7.97 -5.38 24.66
CA PHE A 15 -8.84 -5.77 23.55
C PHE A 15 -8.36 -7.07 22.88
N LEU A 16 -7.06 -7.22 22.62
CA LEU A 16 -6.50 -8.44 22.03
C LEU A 16 -6.73 -9.67 22.92
N GLU A 17 -6.58 -9.51 24.23
CA GLU A 17 -6.81 -10.58 25.22
C GLU A 17 -8.28 -11.01 25.26
N GLU A 18 -9.21 -10.05 25.26
CA GLU A 18 -10.64 -10.32 25.18
C GLU A 18 -10.99 -11.15 23.93
N GLN A 19 -10.48 -10.72 22.76
CA GLN A 19 -10.76 -11.40 21.49
C GLN A 19 -10.13 -12.80 21.43
N ARG A 20 -8.99 -12.99 22.08
CA ARG A 20 -8.38 -14.32 22.23
C ARG A 20 -9.25 -15.23 23.10
N GLN A 21 -9.83 -14.71 24.17
CA GLN A 21 -10.73 -15.50 25.01
C GLN A 21 -11.99 -15.90 24.24
N ILE A 22 -12.60 -14.96 23.50
CA ILE A 22 -13.74 -15.25 22.60
C ILE A 22 -13.40 -16.36 21.61
N LEU A 23 -12.20 -16.33 20.99
CA LEU A 23 -11.78 -17.38 20.07
C LEU A 23 -11.63 -18.74 20.78
N LYS A 24 -11.06 -18.78 21.99
CA LYS A 24 -10.96 -20.02 22.77
C LYS A 24 -12.33 -20.58 23.12
N ASP A 25 -13.25 -19.73 23.54
CA ASP A 25 -14.61 -20.12 23.91
C ASP A 25 -15.37 -20.66 22.69
N ALA A 26 -15.23 -20.01 21.53
CA ALA A 26 -15.76 -20.51 20.26
C ALA A 26 -15.19 -21.89 19.92
N GLN A 27 -13.86 -22.05 19.98
CA GLN A 27 -13.18 -23.32 19.68
C GLN A 27 -13.54 -24.44 20.67
N SER A 28 -13.90 -24.11 21.92
CA SER A 28 -14.40 -25.10 22.89
C SER A 28 -15.72 -25.76 22.45
N ARG A 29 -16.48 -25.09 21.57
CA ARG A 29 -17.74 -25.59 21.01
C ARG A 29 -17.57 -26.36 19.70
N LYS A 30 -16.32 -26.57 19.25
CA LYS A 30 -16.02 -27.23 17.98
C LYS A 30 -16.66 -28.63 17.91
N GLY A 31 -17.32 -28.90 16.78
CA GLY A 31 -17.98 -30.18 16.52
C GLY A 31 -19.36 -30.34 17.16
N GLN A 32 -19.83 -29.38 17.96
CA GLN A 32 -21.19 -29.40 18.48
C GLN A 32 -22.21 -29.20 17.33
N PRO A 33 -23.37 -29.89 17.35
CA PRO A 33 -24.43 -29.67 16.37
C PRO A 33 -24.97 -28.23 16.41
N ALA A 34 -25.26 -27.67 15.24
CA ALA A 34 -25.98 -26.41 15.11
C ALA A 34 -27.44 -26.58 15.58
N LYS A 35 -27.74 -26.21 16.83
CA LYS A 35 -29.12 -26.19 17.35
C LYS A 35 -29.66 -24.76 17.36
N PRO A 36 -30.72 -24.47 16.58
CA PRO A 36 -31.27 -23.12 16.52
C PRO A 36 -31.78 -22.72 17.91
N THR A 37 -31.24 -21.62 18.44
CA THR A 37 -31.65 -21.04 19.72
C THR A 37 -32.78 -20.03 19.55
N LYS A 38 -33.09 -19.65 18.30
CA LYS A 38 -34.01 -18.59 17.89
C LYS A 38 -34.90 -19.08 16.76
N SER A 39 -36.10 -18.53 16.67
CA SER A 39 -37.01 -18.81 15.55
C SER A 39 -36.54 -18.13 14.26
N ARG A 40 -37.01 -18.64 13.11
CA ARG A 40 -36.76 -18.03 11.79
C ARG A 40 -37.08 -16.53 11.76
N ASP A 41 -38.26 -16.18 12.28
CA ASP A 41 -38.74 -14.80 12.29
C ASP A 41 -37.92 -13.91 13.23
N GLU A 42 -37.42 -14.44 14.34
CA GLU A 42 -36.54 -13.69 15.25
C GLU A 42 -35.20 -13.34 14.59
N ILE A 43 -34.59 -14.29 13.88
CA ILE A 43 -33.32 -14.08 13.17
C ILE A 43 -33.51 -12.99 12.10
N ILE A 44 -34.54 -13.13 11.27
CA ILE A 44 -34.85 -12.16 10.20
C ILE A 44 -35.17 -10.77 10.78
N LYS A 45 -36.06 -10.68 11.78
CA LYS A 45 -36.43 -9.39 12.40
C LYS A 45 -35.23 -8.69 13.02
N ARG A 46 -34.39 -9.43 13.75
CA ARG A 46 -33.15 -8.88 14.32
C ARG A 46 -32.23 -8.40 13.21
N PHE A 47 -32.02 -9.19 12.17
CA PHE A 47 -31.15 -8.80 11.06
C PHE A 47 -31.65 -7.55 10.35
N ILE A 48 -32.94 -7.48 10.02
CA ILE A 48 -33.57 -6.31 9.39
C ILE A 48 -33.43 -5.05 10.26
N HIS A 49 -33.57 -5.18 11.59
CA HIS A 49 -33.34 -4.06 12.49
C HIS A 49 -31.90 -3.53 12.39
N HIS A 50 -30.90 -4.42 12.35
CA HIS A 50 -29.50 -4.04 12.15
C HIS A 50 -29.25 -3.46 10.75
N TYR A 51 -29.86 -4.04 9.71
CA TYR A 51 -29.81 -3.52 8.35
C TYR A 51 -30.24 -2.06 8.32
N PHE A 52 -31.41 -1.73 8.88
CA PHE A 52 -31.89 -0.35 8.90
C PHE A 52 -31.00 0.58 9.73
N ALA A 53 -30.47 0.11 10.86
CA ALA A 53 -29.53 0.91 11.66
C ALA A 53 -28.28 1.25 10.84
N GLU A 54 -27.70 0.27 10.15
CA GLU A 54 -26.45 0.45 9.39
C GLU A 54 -26.66 1.23 8.08
N THR A 55 -27.79 1.05 7.38
CA THR A 55 -28.04 1.75 6.11
C THR A 55 -28.59 3.16 6.30
N SER A 56 -29.16 3.48 7.46
CA SER A 56 -29.78 4.80 7.72
C SER A 56 -28.88 5.75 8.49
N SER A 57 -27.85 5.25 9.19
CA SER A 57 -26.88 6.08 9.88
C SER A 57 -25.86 6.70 8.92
N PRO A 58 -25.50 7.98 9.07
CA PRO A 58 -24.40 8.56 8.31
C PRO A 58 -23.11 7.79 8.62
N VAL A 59 -22.30 7.54 7.59
CA VAL A 59 -21.01 6.86 7.75
C VAL A 59 -20.14 7.70 8.68
N ASP A 60 -19.86 7.19 9.88
CA ASP A 60 -18.88 7.79 10.77
C ASP A 60 -17.49 7.62 10.15
N LYS A 61 -16.98 8.71 9.58
CA LYS A 61 -15.65 8.75 8.96
C LYS A 61 -14.50 8.60 9.96
N ASN A 62 -14.79 8.68 11.26
CA ASN A 62 -13.79 8.56 12.33
C ASN A 62 -13.80 7.18 12.99
N ALA A 63 -14.82 6.34 12.75
CA ALA A 63 -14.92 5.02 13.34
C ALA A 63 -13.97 4.02 12.65
N ILE A 64 -12.92 3.59 13.37
CA ILE A 64 -12.02 2.53 12.91
C ILE A 64 -12.74 1.18 13.02
N ARG A 65 -12.82 0.44 11.91
CA ARG A 65 -13.48 -0.87 11.86
C ARG A 65 -12.53 -1.96 12.35
N THR A 66 -13.04 -2.93 13.11
CA THR A 66 -12.27 -4.11 13.49
C THR A 66 -12.67 -5.31 12.64
N SER A 67 -11.69 -6.00 12.05
CA SER A 67 -11.89 -7.25 11.32
C SER A 67 -11.04 -8.37 11.92
N PHE A 68 -11.66 -9.54 12.04
CA PHE A 68 -11.04 -10.73 12.62
C PHE A 68 -10.54 -11.64 11.53
N VAL A 69 -9.25 -11.95 11.58
CA VAL A 69 -8.60 -12.88 10.67
C VAL A 69 -8.65 -14.27 11.31
N PRO A 70 -9.36 -15.25 10.71
CA PRO A 70 -9.40 -16.61 11.23
C PRO A 70 -8.05 -17.30 11.00
N PRO A 71 -7.76 -18.40 11.72
CA PRO A 71 -6.63 -19.25 11.38
C PRO A 71 -6.68 -19.64 9.90
N ALA A 72 -5.53 -19.57 9.21
CA ALA A 72 -5.46 -19.80 7.77
C ALA A 72 -5.97 -21.20 7.39
N TYR A 73 -6.93 -21.28 6.47
CA TYR A 73 -7.47 -22.51 5.91
C TYR A 73 -7.48 -22.49 4.38
N PRO A 74 -7.41 -23.65 3.70
CA PRO A 74 -7.33 -23.69 2.25
C PRO A 74 -8.70 -23.41 1.58
N PRO A 75 -8.73 -22.75 0.41
CA PRO A 75 -9.91 -22.62 -0.42
C PRO A 75 -10.36 -24.00 -0.93
N SER A 76 -11.64 -24.10 -1.26
CA SER A 76 -12.23 -25.29 -1.87
C SER A 76 -11.83 -25.42 -3.34
N ILE A 77 -10.96 -26.38 -3.63
CA ILE A 77 -10.57 -26.76 -5.00
C ILE A 77 -11.40 -27.92 -5.58
N ALA A 78 -12.28 -28.53 -4.79
CA ALA A 78 -13.08 -29.68 -5.19
C ALA A 78 -14.00 -29.35 -6.37
N ALA A 79 -14.15 -30.26 -7.33
CA ALA A 79 -15.18 -30.11 -8.35
C ALA A 79 -16.56 -30.31 -7.71
N LEU A 80 -17.58 -29.61 -8.22
CA LEU A 80 -18.93 -29.72 -7.66
C LEU A 80 -19.49 -31.15 -7.73
N SER A 81 -19.09 -31.92 -8.75
CA SER A 81 -19.43 -33.35 -8.90
C SER A 81 -18.95 -34.22 -7.73
N ASP A 82 -17.92 -33.78 -7.02
CA ASP A 82 -17.25 -34.55 -5.97
C ASP A 82 -17.80 -34.18 -4.58
N LEU A 83 -18.67 -33.16 -4.51
CA LEU A 83 -19.23 -32.63 -3.28
C LEU A 83 -20.62 -33.22 -3.01
N LYS A 84 -20.88 -33.55 -1.75
CA LYS A 84 -22.20 -34.02 -1.29
C LYS A 84 -23.01 -32.85 -0.74
N LYS A 85 -24.31 -32.81 -1.06
CA LYS A 85 -25.21 -31.80 -0.49
C LYS A 85 -25.32 -32.01 1.04
N ALA A 86 -25.23 -30.92 1.80
CA ALA A 86 -25.47 -30.86 3.24
C ALA A 86 -26.41 -29.69 3.54
N LEU A 87 -27.39 -29.92 4.41
CA LEU A 87 -28.32 -28.90 4.89
C LEU A 87 -27.75 -28.17 6.11
N ILE A 88 -28.37 -27.07 6.54
CA ILE A 88 -27.91 -26.29 7.68
C ILE A 88 -27.85 -27.14 8.96
N LYS A 89 -28.85 -27.99 9.18
CA LYS A 89 -28.92 -28.91 10.33
C LYS A 89 -27.78 -29.94 10.39
N ASP A 90 -27.14 -30.23 9.25
CA ASP A 90 -26.03 -31.19 9.17
C ASP A 90 -24.69 -30.56 9.56
N LEU A 91 -24.65 -29.23 9.73
CA LEU A 91 -23.43 -28.49 10.02
C LEU A 91 -23.10 -28.47 11.53
N THR A 92 -21.81 -28.57 11.85
CA THR A 92 -21.29 -28.46 13.22
C THR A 92 -20.45 -27.20 13.43
N ILE A 93 -20.49 -26.67 14.64
CA ILE A 93 -19.86 -25.40 15.03
C ILE A 93 -18.32 -25.47 14.90
N GLU A 94 -17.70 -24.36 14.49
CA GLU A 94 -16.26 -24.17 14.26
C GLU A 94 -15.61 -25.27 13.39
N THR A 95 -16.36 -25.75 12.38
CA THR A 95 -15.96 -26.87 11.53
C THR A 95 -16.13 -26.57 10.03
N HIS A 96 -15.11 -26.92 9.24
CA HIS A 96 -15.18 -26.95 7.78
C HIS A 96 -15.71 -28.29 7.29
N HIS A 97 -16.80 -28.28 6.54
CA HIS A 97 -17.44 -29.50 6.04
C HIS A 97 -16.84 -29.89 4.68
N ARG A 98 -15.58 -30.34 4.70
CA ARG A 98 -14.85 -30.75 3.49
C ARG A 98 -15.55 -31.90 2.77
N GLY A 99 -15.58 -31.85 1.45
CA GLY A 99 -16.33 -32.80 0.62
C GLY A 99 -17.85 -32.56 0.56
N SER A 100 -18.35 -31.46 1.13
CA SER A 100 -19.77 -31.10 1.08
C SER A 100 -20.03 -29.75 0.41
N TYR A 101 -21.27 -29.48 0.02
CA TYR A 101 -21.77 -28.16 -0.36
C TYR A 101 -23.14 -27.89 0.25
N THR A 102 -23.48 -26.63 0.43
CA THR A 102 -24.82 -26.20 0.86
C THR A 102 -25.41 -25.25 -0.16
N LEU A 103 -26.67 -25.47 -0.53
CA LEU A 103 -27.43 -24.62 -1.43
C LEU A 103 -28.31 -23.68 -0.59
N LEU A 104 -28.25 -22.38 -0.88
CA LEU A 104 -28.83 -21.34 -0.05
C LEU A 104 -29.53 -20.29 -0.90
N ARG A 105 -30.58 -19.68 -0.35
CA ARG A 105 -31.27 -18.53 -0.92
C ARG A 105 -31.23 -17.37 0.06
N ALA A 106 -30.84 -16.17 -0.40
CA ALA A 106 -30.96 -14.96 0.42
C ALA A 106 -32.44 -14.64 0.68
N VAL A 107 -32.78 -14.34 1.93
CA VAL A 107 -34.16 -13.99 2.37
C VAL A 107 -34.27 -12.60 2.96
N THR A 108 -33.18 -11.84 2.87
CA THR A 108 -33.07 -10.46 3.31
C THR A 108 -32.17 -9.70 2.35
N PRO A 109 -32.34 -8.37 2.22
CA PRO A 109 -31.32 -7.52 1.61
C PRO A 109 -29.96 -7.71 2.28
N ALA A 110 -28.89 -7.73 1.49
CA ALA A 110 -27.55 -7.74 2.03
C ALA A 110 -27.10 -6.33 2.42
N PHE A 111 -26.19 -6.23 3.38
CA PHE A 111 -25.48 -4.98 3.67
C PHE A 111 -24.04 -5.27 4.05
N ARG A 112 -23.20 -4.24 4.06
CA ARG A 112 -21.78 -4.36 4.40
C ARG A 112 -21.48 -3.71 5.74
N LYS A 113 -20.82 -4.48 6.61
CA LYS A 113 -20.20 -4.01 7.85
C LYS A 113 -18.70 -4.28 7.82
N THR A 114 -18.25 -5.35 8.48
CA THR A 114 -16.86 -5.88 8.40
C THR A 114 -16.69 -6.83 7.21
N GLY A 115 -17.72 -7.62 6.92
CA GLY A 115 -17.94 -8.35 5.66
C GLY A 115 -19.30 -7.98 5.07
N ILE A 116 -19.69 -8.64 3.97
CA ILE A 116 -21.04 -8.57 3.42
C ILE A 116 -21.90 -9.59 4.15
N MET A 117 -23.04 -9.15 4.69
CA MET A 117 -23.91 -9.95 5.52
C MET A 117 -25.31 -10.07 4.88
N ALA A 118 -25.91 -11.25 4.98
CA ALA A 118 -27.30 -11.51 4.63
C ALA A 118 -27.84 -12.68 5.46
N VAL A 119 -29.14 -12.74 5.72
CA VAL A 119 -29.78 -13.98 6.16
C VAL A 119 -30.06 -14.84 4.94
N VAL A 120 -29.73 -16.12 5.06
CA VAL A 120 -29.94 -17.12 4.01
C VAL A 120 -30.73 -18.29 4.57
N GLU A 121 -31.52 -18.93 3.71
CA GLU A 121 -32.27 -20.13 4.01
C GLU A 121 -31.83 -21.31 3.14
N ASP A 122 -31.89 -22.52 3.69
CA ASP A 122 -31.76 -23.75 2.91
C ASP A 122 -33.13 -24.27 2.43
N GLU A 123 -33.11 -25.42 1.75
CA GLU A 123 -34.29 -26.03 1.12
C GLU A 123 -35.36 -26.49 2.12
N GLU A 124 -35.01 -26.68 3.39
CA GLU A 124 -35.95 -27.02 4.46
C GLU A 124 -36.48 -25.78 5.20
N GLY A 125 -36.01 -24.59 4.84
CA GLY A 125 -36.42 -23.31 5.44
C GLY A 125 -35.68 -22.96 6.72
N ASP A 126 -34.63 -23.72 7.08
CA ASP A 126 -33.73 -23.36 8.17
C ASP A 126 -32.93 -22.12 7.76
N VAL A 127 -32.74 -21.18 8.70
CA VAL A 127 -32.08 -19.90 8.42
C VAL A 127 -30.86 -19.66 9.29
N LEU A 128 -29.87 -18.97 8.72
CA LEU A 128 -28.71 -18.47 9.45
C LEU A 128 -28.15 -17.20 8.80
N THR A 129 -27.21 -16.55 9.47
CA THR A 129 -26.47 -15.41 8.92
C THR A 129 -25.30 -15.89 8.06
N LEU A 130 -25.22 -15.43 6.82
CA LEU A 130 -24.07 -15.56 5.93
C LEU A 130 -23.16 -14.33 6.05
N GLN A 131 -21.85 -14.55 6.10
CA GLN A 131 -20.81 -13.53 6.13
C GLN A 131 -19.80 -13.80 5.02
N LEU A 132 -19.74 -12.92 4.03
CA LEU A 132 -18.81 -12.99 2.91
C LEU A 132 -17.69 -11.97 3.09
N TYR A 133 -16.45 -12.45 3.06
CA TYR A 133 -15.24 -11.63 3.13
C TYR A 133 -14.52 -11.61 1.77
N ASN A 134 -13.63 -10.63 1.60
CA ASN A 134 -12.83 -10.42 0.39
C ASN A 134 -13.64 -10.21 -0.91
N GLN A 135 -14.96 -9.99 -0.80
CA GLN A 135 -15.88 -9.77 -1.91
C GLN A 135 -15.78 -8.36 -2.50
N ASP A 136 -16.39 -8.19 -3.67
CA ASP A 136 -16.54 -6.88 -4.29
C ASP A 136 -17.40 -5.94 -3.45
N ARG A 137 -16.95 -4.68 -3.26
CA ARG A 137 -17.69 -3.70 -2.45
C ARG A 137 -19.08 -3.47 -3.03
N ASP A 138 -19.17 -3.52 -4.36
CA ASP A 138 -20.38 -3.23 -5.11
C ASP A 138 -21.33 -4.43 -5.22
N LEU A 139 -20.95 -5.62 -4.72
CA LEU A 139 -21.77 -6.84 -4.81
C LEU A 139 -23.20 -6.63 -4.27
N VAL A 140 -23.36 -5.77 -3.25
CA VAL A 140 -24.65 -5.42 -2.65
C VAL A 140 -25.39 -4.35 -3.47
N THR A 141 -24.66 -3.39 -4.05
CA THR A 141 -25.25 -2.20 -4.69
C THR A 141 -25.56 -2.41 -6.18
N ASP A 142 -24.84 -3.31 -6.86
CA ASP A 142 -25.01 -3.62 -8.28
C ASP A 142 -25.99 -4.78 -8.56
N GLY A 143 -26.71 -5.22 -7.53
CA GLY A 143 -27.77 -6.21 -7.64
C GLY A 143 -27.28 -7.66 -7.75
N ARG A 144 -25.98 -7.93 -7.60
CA ARG A 144 -25.46 -9.31 -7.62
C ARG A 144 -25.82 -10.13 -6.37
N LEU A 145 -26.06 -9.48 -5.24
CA LEU A 145 -26.56 -10.10 -4.01
C LEU A 145 -27.76 -9.30 -3.46
N VAL A 146 -28.95 -9.76 -3.80
CA VAL A 146 -30.25 -9.22 -3.39
C VAL A 146 -31.11 -10.31 -2.75
N ASP A 147 -32.24 -9.91 -2.16
CA ASP A 147 -33.26 -10.85 -1.71
C ASP A 147 -33.67 -11.80 -2.85
N GLY A 148 -33.79 -13.10 -2.56
CA GLY A 148 -34.02 -14.16 -3.54
C GLY A 148 -32.76 -14.71 -4.23
N THR A 149 -31.59 -14.10 -4.08
CA THR A 149 -30.36 -14.58 -4.74
C THR A 149 -30.00 -15.98 -4.28
N ILE A 150 -29.78 -16.89 -5.24
CA ILE A 150 -29.42 -18.28 -4.97
C ILE A 150 -27.91 -18.45 -5.08
N MET A 151 -27.34 -19.15 -4.10
CA MET A 151 -25.91 -19.37 -4.00
C MET A 151 -25.58 -20.77 -3.48
N LEU A 152 -24.45 -21.29 -3.94
CA LEU A 152 -23.87 -22.53 -3.46
C LEU A 152 -22.58 -22.24 -2.73
N ILE A 153 -22.49 -22.74 -1.50
CA ILE A 153 -21.29 -22.67 -0.68
C ILE A 153 -20.60 -24.03 -0.69
N LYS A 154 -19.37 -24.07 -1.20
CA LYS A 154 -18.52 -25.25 -1.19
C LYS A 154 -17.83 -25.35 0.16
N GLU A 155 -17.80 -26.54 0.71
CA GLU A 155 -17.10 -26.90 1.95
C GLU A 155 -17.37 -25.91 3.12
N PRO A 156 -18.65 -25.69 3.46
CA PRO A 156 -19.08 -24.59 4.31
C PRO A 156 -18.42 -24.61 5.69
N PHE A 157 -18.08 -23.41 6.16
CA PHE A 157 -17.53 -23.17 7.49
C PHE A 157 -18.57 -22.49 8.39
N LEU A 158 -18.97 -23.20 9.44
CA LEU A 158 -19.88 -22.66 10.44
C LEU A 158 -19.08 -22.04 11.60
N LYS A 159 -19.22 -20.74 11.81
CA LYS A 159 -18.45 -19.96 12.79
C LYS A 159 -19.36 -19.40 13.88
N VAL A 160 -18.87 -19.37 15.13
CA VAL A 160 -19.48 -18.61 16.23
C VAL A 160 -19.25 -17.11 16.01
N MET A 161 -20.35 -16.36 16.03
CA MET A 161 -20.36 -14.90 15.85
C MET A 161 -20.16 -14.18 17.19
N GLY A 162 -19.88 -12.87 17.14
CA GLY A 162 -19.60 -12.08 18.34
C GLY A 162 -20.77 -11.98 19.34
N ASP A 163 -22.00 -12.27 18.91
CA ASP A 163 -23.18 -12.34 19.79
C ASP A 163 -23.46 -13.74 20.35
N GLY A 164 -22.54 -14.70 20.12
CA GLY A 164 -22.61 -16.08 20.60
C GLY A 164 -23.45 -17.03 19.75
N ASP A 165 -24.20 -16.52 18.77
CA ASP A 165 -24.85 -17.31 17.72
C ASP A 165 -23.83 -17.88 16.73
N TYR A 166 -24.29 -18.58 15.71
CA TYR A 166 -23.45 -19.11 14.64
C TYR A 166 -23.96 -18.69 13.27
N GLY A 167 -23.05 -18.62 12.31
CA GLY A 167 -23.33 -18.25 10.93
C GLY A 167 -22.32 -18.86 9.97
N LEU A 168 -22.63 -18.85 8.68
CA LEU A 168 -21.71 -19.28 7.64
C LEU A 168 -20.70 -18.18 7.36
N ARG A 169 -19.42 -18.50 7.42
CA ARG A 169 -18.34 -17.60 7.03
C ARG A 169 -17.67 -18.10 5.76
N VAL A 170 -17.49 -17.21 4.80
CA VAL A 170 -16.80 -17.49 3.53
C VAL A 170 -15.72 -16.44 3.30
N ASP A 171 -14.45 -16.85 3.38
CA ASP A 171 -13.31 -15.96 3.14
C ASP A 171 -12.74 -16.05 1.72
N HIS A 172 -12.88 -17.22 1.09
CA HIS A 172 -12.34 -17.49 -0.23
C HIS A 172 -13.38 -17.30 -1.33
N LEU A 173 -13.01 -16.55 -2.37
CA LEU A 173 -13.89 -16.24 -3.51
C LEU A 173 -14.30 -17.48 -4.33
N SER A 174 -13.53 -18.57 -4.26
CA SER A 174 -13.83 -19.85 -4.92
C SER A 174 -14.90 -20.69 -4.20
N ASP A 175 -15.17 -20.37 -2.94
CA ASP A 175 -15.98 -21.21 -2.06
C ASP A 175 -17.46 -20.83 -2.14
N ILE A 176 -17.77 -19.76 -2.85
CA ILE A 176 -19.13 -19.34 -3.17
C ILE A 176 -19.32 -19.29 -4.69
N ARG A 177 -20.47 -19.81 -5.14
CA ARG A 177 -20.93 -19.68 -6.52
C ARG A 177 -22.35 -19.13 -6.51
N PHE A 178 -22.55 -17.98 -7.15
CA PHE A 178 -23.89 -17.46 -7.44
C PHE A 178 -24.50 -18.30 -8.57
N ILE A 179 -25.70 -18.82 -8.32
CA ILE A 179 -26.39 -19.75 -9.21
C ILE A 179 -27.58 -19.03 -9.85
N LEU A 180 -27.80 -19.29 -11.14
CA LEU A 180 -28.97 -18.78 -11.86
C LEU A 180 -30.21 -19.58 -11.47
N GLU A 181 -31.37 -18.94 -11.40
CA GLU A 181 -32.63 -19.58 -11.01
C GLU A 181 -33.01 -20.79 -11.87
N ASN A 182 -32.61 -20.79 -13.14
CA ASN A 182 -32.85 -21.88 -14.08
C ASN A 182 -31.82 -23.04 -14.02
N ASP A 183 -30.80 -22.94 -13.16
CA ASP A 183 -29.80 -24.00 -13.00
C ASP A 183 -30.49 -25.29 -12.48
N PRO A 184 -30.17 -26.47 -13.04
CA PRO A 184 -30.76 -27.73 -12.60
C PRO A 184 -30.65 -28.01 -11.10
N LEU A 185 -29.64 -27.45 -10.43
CA LEU A 185 -29.42 -27.59 -8.99
C LEU A 185 -30.45 -26.86 -8.13
N VAL A 186 -31.14 -25.86 -8.70
CA VAL A 186 -32.13 -25.04 -7.97
C VAL A 186 -33.44 -25.82 -7.80
N PRO A 187 -33.99 -25.94 -6.59
CA PRO A 187 -35.28 -26.59 -6.34
C PRO A 187 -36.41 -25.89 -7.08
N ALA A 188 -37.42 -26.65 -7.52
CA ALA A 188 -38.59 -26.09 -8.20
C ALA A 188 -39.33 -25.03 -7.36
N SER A 189 -39.35 -25.19 -6.03
CA SER A 189 -39.95 -24.23 -5.08
C SER A 189 -39.27 -22.86 -5.05
N TRP A 190 -38.06 -22.74 -5.58
CA TRP A 190 -37.29 -21.50 -5.64
C TRP A 190 -37.23 -20.90 -7.04
N ARG A 191 -37.78 -21.57 -8.06
CA ARG A 191 -37.80 -21.06 -9.43
C ARG A 191 -38.98 -20.13 -9.62
N ASP A 192 -38.73 -18.95 -10.18
CA ASP A 192 -39.81 -18.13 -10.70
C ASP A 192 -40.25 -18.68 -12.07
N GLU A 193 -41.48 -19.17 -12.16
CA GLU A 193 -42.04 -19.70 -13.41
C GLU A 193 -42.30 -18.60 -14.47
N SER A 194 -42.12 -17.32 -14.11
CA SER A 194 -42.40 -16.16 -14.97
C SER A 194 -41.22 -15.62 -15.79
N GLU A 195 -39.99 -16.15 -15.65
CA GLU A 195 -38.83 -15.65 -16.41
C GLU A 195 -38.92 -15.98 -17.92
N ASP A 196 -38.87 -14.92 -18.74
CA ASP A 196 -38.90 -14.95 -20.20
C ASP A 196 -37.69 -15.71 -20.78
N ARG A 197 -37.95 -16.76 -21.58
CA ARG A 197 -36.93 -17.43 -22.42
C ARG A 197 -36.61 -16.53 -23.62
N GLY A 198 -35.94 -15.41 -23.36
CA GLY A 198 -35.50 -14.49 -24.39
C GLY A 198 -34.61 -15.18 -25.42
N SER A 199 -34.75 -14.79 -26.69
CA SER A 199 -33.84 -15.25 -27.76
C SER A 199 -32.42 -14.70 -27.56
N ALA A 200 -31.42 -15.34 -28.16
CA ALA A 200 -30.03 -14.86 -28.11
C ALA A 200 -29.89 -13.39 -28.53
N ASN A 201 -30.64 -12.95 -29.54
CA ASN A 201 -30.62 -11.56 -29.99
C ASN A 201 -31.32 -10.61 -29.01
N SER A 202 -32.37 -11.06 -28.32
CA SER A 202 -33.01 -10.31 -27.23
C SER A 202 -32.01 -10.06 -26.10
N TRP A 203 -31.38 -11.13 -25.60
CA TRP A 203 -30.35 -11.03 -24.54
C TRP A 203 -29.18 -10.13 -24.93
N ARG A 204 -28.69 -10.25 -26.17
CA ARG A 204 -27.63 -9.39 -26.68
C ARG A 204 -28.06 -7.91 -26.71
N THR A 205 -29.29 -7.62 -27.11
CA THR A 205 -29.83 -6.25 -27.17
C THR A 205 -29.98 -5.66 -25.77
N THR A 206 -30.55 -6.43 -24.84
CA THR A 206 -30.63 -6.05 -23.42
C THR A 206 -29.25 -5.80 -22.83
N GLY A 207 -28.28 -6.66 -23.14
CA GLY A 207 -26.88 -6.50 -22.72
C GLY A 207 -26.24 -5.22 -23.26
N ASN A 208 -26.53 -4.84 -24.51
CA ASN A 208 -26.05 -3.57 -25.07
C ASN A 208 -26.65 -2.37 -24.33
N ASN A 209 -27.96 -2.40 -24.04
CA ASN A 209 -28.62 -1.32 -23.30
C ASN A 209 -28.02 -1.17 -21.89
N LEU A 210 -27.81 -2.29 -21.19
CA LEU A 210 -27.16 -2.28 -19.87
C LEU A 210 -25.71 -1.80 -19.93
N TYR A 211 -24.98 -2.14 -21.00
CA TYR A 211 -23.61 -1.67 -21.21
C TYR A 211 -23.57 -0.14 -21.37
N GLU A 212 -24.50 0.45 -22.13
CA GLU A 212 -24.62 1.91 -22.27
C GLU A 212 -25.01 2.58 -20.93
N LEU A 213 -25.78 1.90 -20.09
CA LEU A 213 -26.08 2.32 -18.72
C LEU A 213 -24.89 2.12 -17.75
N LYS A 214 -23.75 1.60 -18.24
CA LYS A 214 -22.56 1.25 -17.46
C LYS A 214 -22.77 0.14 -16.43
N GLU A 215 -23.88 -0.59 -16.54
CA GLU A 215 -24.19 -1.79 -15.74
C GLU A 215 -23.45 -3.00 -16.30
N TYR A 216 -22.12 -2.95 -16.26
CA TYR A 216 -21.28 -3.90 -16.97
C TYR A 216 -21.45 -5.35 -16.48
N HIS A 217 -21.69 -5.56 -15.18
CA HIS A 217 -21.91 -6.90 -14.62
C HIS A 217 -23.22 -7.52 -15.12
N LEU A 218 -24.30 -6.75 -15.18
CA LEU A 218 -25.57 -7.21 -15.74
C LEU A 218 -25.45 -7.43 -17.26
N ALA A 219 -24.73 -6.56 -17.97
CA ALA A 219 -24.43 -6.74 -19.38
C ALA A 219 -23.66 -8.06 -19.64
N LEU A 220 -22.66 -8.38 -18.80
CA LEU A 220 -21.94 -9.67 -18.87
C LEU A 220 -22.87 -10.87 -18.68
N LYS A 221 -23.84 -10.80 -17.76
CA LYS A 221 -24.86 -11.83 -17.56
C LYS A 221 -25.70 -12.01 -18.83
N CYS A 222 -26.17 -10.93 -19.42
CA CYS A 222 -26.95 -10.96 -20.66
C CYS A 222 -26.15 -11.51 -21.86
N TYR A 223 -24.91 -11.08 -22.06
CA TYR A 223 -24.07 -11.62 -23.14
C TYR A 223 -23.75 -13.10 -22.96
N SER A 224 -23.60 -13.56 -21.71
CA SER A 224 -23.40 -14.98 -21.42
C SER A 224 -24.68 -15.78 -21.69
N LYS A 225 -25.85 -15.31 -21.23
CA LYS A 225 -27.16 -15.91 -21.60
C LYS A 225 -27.35 -15.99 -23.12
N ALA A 226 -26.91 -14.96 -23.86
CA ALA A 226 -26.97 -14.98 -25.32
C ALA A 226 -26.08 -16.06 -25.95
N LEU A 227 -24.91 -16.33 -25.37
CA LEU A 227 -23.97 -17.36 -25.82
C LEU A 227 -24.36 -18.77 -25.36
N ASP A 228 -25.15 -18.89 -24.29
CA ASP A 228 -25.72 -20.17 -23.84
C ASP A 228 -26.88 -20.63 -24.74
N CYS A 229 -27.44 -19.73 -25.56
CA CYS A 229 -28.40 -20.10 -26.59
C CYS A 229 -27.68 -20.86 -27.72
N SER A 230 -28.30 -21.91 -28.27
CA SER A 230 -27.76 -22.61 -29.44
C SER A 230 -27.70 -21.67 -30.65
N MET A 231 -26.49 -21.36 -31.14
CA MET A 231 -26.21 -20.44 -32.25
C MET A 231 -25.12 -20.98 -33.18
N SER A 232 -25.00 -20.42 -34.38
CA SER A 232 -23.86 -20.71 -35.26
C SER A 232 -22.58 -20.02 -34.76
N PRO A 233 -21.37 -20.57 -35.01
CA PRO A 233 -20.12 -19.94 -34.59
C PRO A 233 -19.94 -18.50 -35.09
N LYS A 234 -20.51 -18.17 -36.25
CA LYS A 234 -20.45 -16.82 -36.83
C LYS A 234 -21.31 -15.82 -36.06
N ASP A 235 -22.46 -16.28 -35.54
CA ASP A 235 -23.40 -15.44 -34.80
C ASP A 235 -22.95 -15.22 -33.35
N GLU A 236 -22.09 -16.09 -32.81
CA GLU A 236 -21.44 -15.92 -31.50
C GLU A 236 -20.41 -14.77 -31.47
N LEU A 237 -19.86 -14.36 -32.62
CA LEU A 237 -18.77 -13.37 -32.68
C LEU A 237 -19.17 -12.03 -32.06
N ALA A 238 -20.36 -11.53 -32.38
CA ALA A 238 -20.85 -10.25 -31.87
C ALA A 238 -21.04 -10.25 -30.33
N PRO A 239 -21.76 -11.22 -29.72
CA PRO A 239 -21.87 -11.29 -28.26
C PRO A 239 -20.52 -11.54 -27.57
N ARG A 240 -19.62 -12.38 -28.12
CA ARG A 240 -18.25 -12.55 -27.57
C ARG A 240 -17.48 -11.23 -27.54
N LEU A 241 -17.54 -10.46 -28.62
CA LEU A 241 -16.92 -9.15 -28.71
C LEU A 241 -17.48 -8.17 -27.68
N ASN A 242 -18.80 -8.07 -27.56
CA ASN A 242 -19.43 -7.18 -26.60
C ASN A 242 -19.11 -7.62 -25.15
N ARG A 243 -19.05 -8.93 -24.90
CA ARG A 243 -18.64 -9.50 -23.61
C ARG A 243 -17.17 -9.20 -23.30
N ALA A 244 -16.26 -9.35 -24.26
CA ALA A 244 -14.85 -8.96 -24.11
C ALA A 244 -14.70 -7.48 -23.73
N GLN A 245 -15.50 -6.60 -24.34
CA GLN A 245 -15.52 -5.18 -23.98
C GLN A 245 -15.97 -4.95 -22.54
N ALA A 246 -17.03 -5.62 -22.11
CA ALA A 246 -17.51 -5.55 -20.73
C ALA A 246 -16.51 -6.19 -19.74
N PHE A 247 -15.78 -7.22 -20.15
CA PHE A 247 -14.68 -7.80 -19.37
C PHE A 247 -13.53 -6.81 -19.18
N LEU A 248 -13.14 -6.05 -20.21
CA LEU A 248 -12.18 -4.95 -20.08
C LEU A 248 -12.65 -3.90 -19.06
N LYS A 249 -13.94 -3.55 -19.08
CA LYS A 249 -14.53 -2.57 -18.13
C LYS A 249 -14.63 -3.07 -16.69
N THR A 250 -14.65 -4.39 -16.48
CA THR A 250 -14.73 -5.01 -15.15
C THR A 250 -13.39 -5.57 -14.66
N ASN A 251 -12.29 -5.27 -15.38
CA ASN A 251 -10.92 -5.70 -15.10
C ASN A 251 -10.67 -7.22 -15.19
N GLN A 252 -11.44 -7.92 -16.05
CA GLN A 252 -11.32 -9.36 -16.33
C GLN A 252 -10.56 -9.61 -17.64
N PHE A 253 -9.28 -9.23 -17.67
CA PHE A 253 -8.49 -9.16 -18.90
C PHE A 253 -8.20 -10.54 -19.52
N ASP A 254 -7.97 -11.56 -18.70
CA ASP A 254 -7.82 -12.94 -19.19
C ASP A 254 -9.10 -13.44 -19.89
N ALA A 255 -10.28 -13.09 -19.35
CA ALA A 255 -11.55 -13.44 -19.97
C ALA A 255 -11.78 -12.68 -21.27
N ALA A 256 -11.41 -11.39 -21.31
CA ALA A 256 -11.44 -10.60 -22.53
C ALA A 256 -10.54 -11.20 -23.63
N LEU A 257 -9.32 -11.66 -23.29
CA LEU A 257 -8.42 -12.32 -24.24
C LEU A 257 -9.04 -13.59 -24.83
N ARG A 258 -9.58 -14.47 -23.98
CA ARG A 258 -10.24 -15.70 -24.44
C ARG A 258 -11.38 -15.44 -25.43
N ASP A 259 -12.17 -14.39 -25.19
CA ASP A 259 -13.30 -14.05 -26.06
C ASP A 259 -12.86 -13.51 -27.44
N VAL A 260 -11.65 -12.95 -27.55
CA VAL A 260 -11.13 -12.37 -28.82
C VAL A 260 -10.06 -13.22 -29.52
N GLU A 261 -9.50 -14.24 -28.85
CA GLU A 261 -8.41 -15.09 -29.37
C GLU A 261 -8.78 -15.82 -30.67
N HIS A 262 -10.05 -16.20 -30.81
CA HIS A 262 -10.55 -17.06 -31.90
C HIS A 262 -11.08 -16.30 -33.12
N ILE A 263 -10.97 -14.97 -33.14
CA ILE A 263 -11.51 -14.15 -34.24
C ILE A 263 -10.53 -14.20 -35.43
N LEU A 264 -11.00 -14.69 -36.58
CA LEU A 264 -10.17 -14.97 -37.75
C LEU A 264 -9.92 -13.71 -38.59
N SER A 265 -8.75 -13.61 -39.22
CA SER A 265 -8.28 -12.42 -39.97
C SER A 265 -9.16 -11.93 -41.13
N LYS A 266 -10.21 -12.66 -41.51
CA LYS A 266 -11.16 -12.30 -42.56
C LYS A 266 -12.52 -11.83 -42.04
N ASP A 267 -12.74 -11.81 -40.72
CA ASP A 267 -14.00 -11.36 -40.14
C ASP A 267 -14.14 -9.83 -40.14
N LYS A 268 -15.37 -9.33 -40.32
CA LYS A 268 -15.68 -7.89 -40.24
C LYS A 268 -15.37 -7.26 -38.87
N PHE A 269 -15.07 -8.09 -37.89
CA PHE A 269 -14.83 -7.70 -36.51
C PHE A 269 -13.35 -7.69 -36.11
N VAL A 270 -12.44 -8.06 -37.01
CA VAL A 270 -11.00 -8.19 -36.73
C VAL A 270 -10.41 -6.93 -36.13
N GLU A 271 -10.76 -5.75 -36.64
CA GLU A 271 -10.30 -4.47 -36.08
C GLU A 271 -10.62 -4.33 -34.59
N LYS A 272 -11.88 -4.57 -34.20
CA LYS A 272 -12.33 -4.48 -32.80
C LYS A 272 -11.70 -5.57 -31.94
N ALA A 273 -11.50 -6.76 -32.49
CA ALA A 273 -10.87 -7.88 -31.81
C ALA A 273 -9.41 -7.58 -31.48
N LEU A 274 -8.63 -7.14 -32.48
CA LEU A 274 -7.22 -6.76 -32.31
C LEU A 274 -7.08 -5.62 -31.30
N PHE A 275 -7.93 -4.60 -31.39
CA PHE A 275 -7.91 -3.49 -30.45
C PHE A 275 -8.13 -3.95 -29.01
N ARG A 276 -9.15 -4.80 -28.76
CA ARG A 276 -9.44 -5.35 -27.43
C ARG A 276 -8.37 -6.32 -26.93
N LYS A 277 -7.76 -7.12 -27.83
CA LYS A 277 -6.63 -7.99 -27.51
C LYS A 277 -5.45 -7.17 -27.02
N ALA A 278 -5.08 -6.11 -27.74
CA ALA A 278 -3.99 -5.22 -27.37
C ALA A 278 -4.25 -4.52 -26.02
N GLN A 279 -5.49 -4.08 -25.76
CA GLN A 279 -5.88 -3.51 -24.47
C GLN A 279 -5.79 -4.52 -23.32
N ALA A 280 -6.28 -5.75 -23.51
CA ALA A 280 -6.20 -6.77 -22.46
C ALA A 280 -4.74 -7.13 -22.15
N LEU A 281 -3.87 -7.25 -23.17
CA LEU A 281 -2.43 -7.45 -22.99
C LEU A 281 -1.77 -6.27 -22.26
N TYR A 282 -2.17 -5.03 -22.58
CA TYR A 282 -1.69 -3.82 -21.91
C TYR A 282 -1.99 -3.88 -20.40
N TYR A 283 -3.23 -4.14 -20.02
CA TYR A 283 -3.63 -4.18 -18.60
C TYR A 283 -3.07 -5.40 -17.84
N LEU A 284 -2.71 -6.47 -18.54
CA LEU A 284 -1.92 -7.58 -18.00
C LEU A 284 -0.41 -7.27 -17.94
N GLN A 285 -0.01 -6.05 -18.27
CA GLN A 285 1.38 -5.57 -18.33
C GLN A 285 2.27 -6.37 -19.30
N ARG A 286 1.67 -6.99 -20.31
CA ARG A 286 2.36 -7.67 -21.41
C ARG A 286 2.62 -6.65 -22.53
N TYR A 287 3.33 -5.57 -22.21
CA TYR A 287 3.47 -4.39 -23.07
C TYR A 287 4.12 -4.71 -24.41
N GLN A 288 5.11 -5.60 -24.46
CA GLN A 288 5.68 -6.05 -25.73
C GLN A 288 4.62 -6.68 -26.64
N GLN A 289 3.87 -7.66 -26.14
CA GLN A 289 2.82 -8.34 -26.92
C GLN A 289 1.70 -7.36 -27.30
N SER A 290 1.37 -6.41 -26.42
CA SER A 290 0.41 -5.34 -26.71
C SER A 290 0.89 -4.47 -27.89
N CYS A 291 2.15 -4.04 -27.86
CA CYS A 291 2.78 -3.28 -28.94
C CYS A 291 2.76 -4.07 -30.26
N ASP A 292 3.11 -5.35 -30.24
CA ASP A 292 3.11 -6.20 -31.44
C ASP A 292 1.71 -6.26 -32.09
N VAL A 293 0.65 -6.43 -31.28
CA VAL A 293 -0.73 -6.42 -31.77
C VAL A 293 -1.15 -5.03 -32.28
N TYR A 294 -0.73 -3.95 -31.61
CA TYR A 294 -1.02 -2.60 -32.09
C TYR A 294 -0.31 -2.26 -33.40
N VAL A 295 0.90 -2.77 -33.62
CA VAL A 295 1.63 -2.65 -34.89
C VAL A 295 0.81 -3.27 -36.02
N ASP A 296 0.32 -4.50 -35.83
CA ASP A 296 -0.50 -5.19 -36.83
C ASP A 296 -1.83 -4.46 -37.06
N LEU A 297 -2.48 -4.00 -35.99
CA LEU A 297 -3.73 -3.23 -36.07
C LEU A 297 -3.53 -1.91 -36.83
N CYS A 298 -2.47 -1.15 -36.55
CA CYS A 298 -2.21 0.12 -37.22
C CYS A 298 -1.81 -0.07 -38.70
N LYS A 299 -1.16 -1.19 -39.04
CA LYS A 299 -0.86 -1.55 -40.43
C LYS A 299 -2.13 -1.90 -41.21
N ALA A 300 -3.00 -2.74 -40.64
CA ALA A 300 -4.23 -3.18 -41.29
C ALA A 300 -5.31 -2.08 -41.33
N TYR A 301 -5.36 -1.21 -40.31
CA TYR A 301 -6.39 -0.18 -40.12
C TYR A 301 -5.75 1.20 -39.85
N PRO A 302 -5.04 1.80 -40.82
CA PRO A 302 -4.23 3.01 -40.61
C PRO A 302 -5.04 4.28 -40.29
N ARG A 303 -6.37 4.25 -40.47
CA ARG A 303 -7.27 5.36 -40.14
C ARG A 303 -7.78 5.33 -38.69
N ASN A 304 -7.49 4.28 -37.92
CA ASN A 304 -7.91 4.19 -36.54
C ASN A 304 -7.01 5.06 -35.63
N ALA A 305 -7.46 6.28 -35.35
CA ALA A 305 -6.70 7.24 -34.52
C ALA A 305 -6.54 6.75 -33.07
N THR A 306 -7.56 6.10 -32.52
CA THR A 306 -7.53 5.56 -31.15
C THR A 306 -6.47 4.47 -31.01
N ALA A 307 -6.35 3.58 -32.01
CA ALA A 307 -5.31 2.55 -32.04
C ALA A 307 -3.90 3.15 -32.00
N LYS A 308 -3.66 4.25 -32.73
CA LYS A 308 -2.36 4.95 -32.71
C LYS A 308 -2.05 5.57 -31.35
N SER A 309 -3.05 6.19 -30.72
CA SER A 309 -2.90 6.77 -29.37
C SER A 309 -2.58 5.70 -28.32
N GLU A 310 -3.35 4.61 -28.29
CA GLU A 310 -3.10 3.50 -27.35
C GLU A 310 -1.78 2.78 -27.66
N PHE A 311 -1.35 2.73 -28.92
CA PHE A 311 -0.03 2.21 -29.28
C PHE A 311 1.10 3.07 -28.74
N ALA A 312 1.00 4.41 -28.86
CA ALA A 312 1.98 5.33 -28.28
C ALA A 312 2.05 5.17 -26.75
N ARG A 313 0.89 5.02 -26.10
CA ARG A 313 0.79 4.73 -24.67
C ARG A 313 1.46 3.39 -24.29
N ALA A 314 1.20 2.31 -25.03
CA ALA A 314 1.86 1.02 -24.84
C ALA A 314 3.38 1.09 -25.06
N THR A 315 3.82 1.89 -26.03
CA THR A 315 5.24 2.11 -26.33
C THR A 315 5.94 2.85 -25.19
N ALA A 316 5.29 3.84 -24.57
CA ALA A 316 5.82 4.54 -23.39
C ALA A 316 6.04 3.57 -22.21
N ARG A 317 5.08 2.67 -21.95
CA ARG A 317 5.23 1.62 -20.92
C ARG A 317 6.36 0.64 -21.24
N LEU A 318 6.52 0.26 -22.50
CA LEU A 318 7.62 -0.60 -22.93
C LEU A 318 8.98 0.09 -22.81
N PHE A 319 9.04 1.40 -23.07
CA PHE A 319 10.25 2.20 -22.87
C PHE A 319 10.66 2.20 -21.40
N GLU A 320 9.76 2.58 -20.49
CA GLU A 320 9.97 2.54 -19.04
C GLU A 320 10.46 1.15 -18.58
N GLN A 321 9.79 0.08 -19.02
CA GLN A 321 10.16 -1.30 -18.68
C GLN A 321 11.58 -1.68 -19.11
N ARG A 322 12.11 -1.06 -20.17
CA ARG A 322 13.43 -1.37 -20.74
C ARG A 322 14.53 -0.46 -20.21
N THR A 323 14.25 0.81 -19.96
CA THR A 323 15.27 1.81 -19.63
C THR A 323 15.29 2.19 -18.16
N GLY A 324 14.17 2.06 -17.45
CA GLY A 324 14.03 2.56 -16.09
C GLY A 324 14.02 4.08 -16.01
N GLU A 325 13.78 4.76 -17.13
CA GLU A 325 13.61 6.21 -17.17
C GLU A 325 12.15 6.58 -16.86
N TYR A 326 11.98 7.42 -15.84
CA TYR A 326 10.68 7.90 -15.36
C TYR A 326 10.73 9.40 -15.15
N PRO A 327 9.61 10.13 -15.34
CA PRO A 327 9.53 11.56 -15.04
C PRO A 327 9.32 11.77 -13.54
N PHE A 328 10.33 11.52 -12.71
CA PHE A 328 10.17 11.43 -11.25
C PHE A 328 9.58 12.71 -10.64
N LYS A 329 10.01 13.89 -11.10
CA LYS A 329 9.44 15.16 -10.62
C LYS A 329 7.95 15.28 -10.90
N GLN A 330 7.49 14.85 -12.08
CA GLN A 330 6.07 14.81 -12.40
C GLN A 330 5.32 13.78 -11.54
N MET A 331 5.91 12.61 -11.33
CA MET A 331 5.32 11.58 -10.46
C MET A 331 5.10 12.11 -9.03
N GLN A 332 6.07 12.83 -8.45
CA GLN A 332 5.93 13.45 -7.13
C GLN A 332 4.76 14.45 -7.09
N GLN A 333 4.62 15.28 -8.14
CA GLN A 333 3.54 16.27 -8.24
C GLN A 333 2.17 15.61 -8.41
N GLU A 334 2.08 14.53 -9.19
CA GLU A 334 0.83 13.81 -9.43
C GLU A 334 0.41 12.94 -8.23
N ALA A 335 1.36 12.33 -7.53
CA ALA A 335 1.10 11.51 -6.33
C ALA A 335 0.30 12.28 -5.26
N THR A 336 0.55 13.59 -5.14
CA THR A 336 -0.17 14.44 -4.16
C THR A 336 -1.57 14.85 -4.61
N LYS A 337 -1.86 14.80 -5.92
CA LYS A 337 -3.15 15.19 -6.52
C LYS A 337 -4.10 14.00 -6.69
N LEU A 338 -3.55 12.82 -6.95
CA LEU A 338 -4.31 11.61 -7.22
C LEU A 338 -4.75 10.93 -5.92
N LYS A 339 -6.04 10.56 -5.83
CA LYS A 339 -6.63 9.83 -4.71
C LYS A 339 -7.48 8.66 -5.25
N PRO A 340 -6.96 7.42 -5.28
CA PRO A 340 -5.62 6.99 -4.85
C PRO A 340 -4.50 7.39 -5.83
N PRO A 341 -3.23 7.43 -5.37
CA PRO A 341 -2.07 7.81 -6.18
C PRO A 341 -1.58 6.66 -7.06
N HIS A 342 -2.44 6.20 -7.98
CA HIS A 342 -2.15 5.12 -8.91
C HIS A 342 -1.68 5.67 -10.25
N PHE A 343 -0.49 5.24 -10.68
CA PHE A 343 0.08 5.68 -11.95
C PHE A 343 -0.27 4.73 -13.10
N ASP A 344 -0.22 5.25 -14.31
CA ASP A 344 -0.09 4.41 -15.50
C ASP A 344 1.38 4.41 -15.90
N LEU A 345 2.17 3.51 -15.31
CA LEU A 345 3.62 3.35 -15.51
C LEU A 345 3.97 1.85 -15.51
N ALA A 346 5.09 1.47 -16.09
CA ALA A 346 5.56 0.09 -16.12
C ALA A 346 6.59 -0.21 -15.03
N THR A 347 6.68 -1.48 -14.64
CA THR A 347 7.78 -1.98 -13.81
C THR A 347 9.07 -2.07 -14.63
N TYR A 348 10.15 -1.48 -14.12
CA TYR A 348 11.51 -1.67 -14.60
C TYR A 348 12.25 -2.65 -13.68
N ILE A 349 12.80 -3.71 -14.26
CA ILE A 349 13.68 -4.66 -13.58
C ILE A 349 15.09 -4.37 -14.07
N GLY A 350 15.93 -3.81 -13.19
CA GLY A 350 17.31 -3.48 -13.50
C GLY A 350 18.24 -4.69 -13.47
N PRO A 351 19.51 -4.51 -13.10
CA PRO A 351 20.52 -5.57 -13.10
C PRO A 351 20.35 -6.54 -11.93
N VAL A 352 19.16 -7.14 -11.76
CA VAL A 352 18.82 -7.99 -10.62
C VAL A 352 18.16 -9.30 -11.05
N ALA A 353 18.37 -10.36 -10.26
CA ALA A 353 17.75 -11.66 -10.48
C ALA A 353 17.42 -12.36 -9.16
N VAL A 354 16.31 -13.09 -9.14
CA VAL A 354 15.94 -13.94 -8.01
C VAL A 354 16.79 -15.21 -8.04
N ARG A 355 17.43 -15.53 -6.91
CA ARG A 355 18.27 -16.73 -6.75
C ARG A 355 18.06 -17.37 -5.37
N PRO A 356 18.48 -18.63 -5.15
CA PRO A 356 18.49 -19.23 -3.83
C PRO A 356 19.31 -18.42 -2.82
N SER A 357 18.86 -18.37 -1.57
CA SER A 357 19.51 -17.68 -0.45
C SER A 357 19.38 -18.51 0.83
N THR A 358 20.12 -18.15 1.88
CA THR A 358 20.08 -18.79 3.21
C THR A 358 18.68 -18.79 3.83
N HIS A 359 17.86 -17.79 3.51
CA HIS A 359 16.48 -17.66 3.97
C HIS A 359 15.45 -18.02 2.88
N GLY A 360 15.81 -18.94 1.98
CA GLY A 360 14.97 -19.41 0.88
C GLY A 360 15.41 -18.82 -0.46
N ARG A 361 14.86 -17.66 -0.82
CA ARG A 361 15.25 -16.93 -2.04
C ARG A 361 15.62 -15.50 -1.70
N GLY A 362 16.47 -14.91 -2.53
CA GLY A 362 16.91 -13.53 -2.43
C GLY A 362 16.94 -12.88 -3.80
N LEU A 363 16.94 -11.55 -3.82
CA LEU A 363 17.23 -10.76 -5.01
C LEU A 363 18.74 -10.45 -5.03
N PHE A 364 19.41 -10.67 -6.16
CA PHE A 364 20.86 -10.50 -6.28
C PHE A 364 21.20 -9.59 -7.44
N THR A 365 22.31 -8.84 -7.34
CA THR A 365 22.88 -8.16 -8.49
C THR A 365 23.36 -9.16 -9.55
N THR A 366 23.18 -8.81 -10.82
CA THR A 366 23.69 -9.59 -11.97
C THR A 366 24.97 -9.02 -12.56
N GLN A 367 25.26 -7.76 -12.25
CA GLN A 367 26.50 -7.04 -12.58
C GLN A 367 26.85 -6.08 -11.44
N ALA A 368 28.06 -5.53 -11.46
CA ALA A 368 28.45 -4.51 -10.48
C ALA A 368 27.61 -3.24 -10.65
N VAL A 369 27.27 -2.61 -9.53
CA VAL A 369 26.47 -1.37 -9.46
C VAL A 369 27.11 -0.40 -8.47
N ARG A 370 26.86 0.89 -8.65
CA ARG A 370 27.35 1.96 -7.79
C ARG A 370 26.28 2.44 -6.81
N ALA A 371 26.72 3.11 -5.75
CA ALA A 371 25.81 3.79 -4.83
C ALA A 371 24.86 4.75 -5.58
N GLY A 372 23.57 4.58 -5.35
CA GLY A 372 22.49 5.35 -5.96
C GLY A 372 22.00 4.83 -7.32
N ASP A 373 22.58 3.77 -7.88
CA ASP A 373 22.08 3.13 -9.10
C ASP A 373 20.66 2.56 -8.88
N LEU A 374 19.82 2.64 -9.93
CA LEU A 374 18.47 2.09 -9.92
C LEU A 374 18.50 0.57 -10.12
N LEU A 375 17.99 -0.17 -9.14
CA LEU A 375 17.94 -1.63 -9.18
C LEU A 375 16.55 -2.14 -9.59
N LEU A 376 15.51 -1.44 -9.16
CA LEU A 376 14.13 -1.79 -9.39
C LEU A 376 13.26 -0.52 -9.32
N CYS A 377 12.35 -0.34 -10.26
CA CYS A 377 11.23 0.58 -10.12
C CYS A 377 9.95 -0.22 -10.38
N GLU A 378 9.35 -0.74 -9.32
CA GLU A 378 8.26 -1.71 -9.42
C GLU A 378 6.91 -1.05 -9.20
N LYS A 379 5.97 -1.31 -10.12
CA LYS A 379 4.56 -1.03 -9.93
C LYS A 379 3.94 -2.04 -8.97
N ALA A 380 3.16 -1.55 -8.01
CA ALA A 380 2.46 -2.41 -7.05
C ALA A 380 1.60 -3.46 -7.77
N PHE A 381 1.67 -4.69 -7.28
CA PHE A 381 0.70 -5.71 -7.65
C PHE A 381 -0.69 -5.32 -7.16
N ALA A 382 -0.78 -4.76 -5.95
CA ALA A 382 -1.94 -4.08 -5.41
C ALA A 382 -1.49 -3.02 -4.39
N HIS A 383 -2.23 -1.91 -4.33
CA HIS A 383 -1.97 -0.79 -3.42
C HIS A 383 -3.29 -0.29 -2.84
N ALA A 384 -3.43 -0.43 -1.52
CA ALA A 384 -4.55 0.07 -0.75
C ALA A 384 -4.15 1.39 -0.08
N PHE A 385 -4.91 2.44 -0.38
CA PHE A 385 -4.57 3.81 -0.03
C PHE A 385 -5.50 4.36 1.05
N HIS A 386 -4.92 5.06 2.01
CA HIS A 386 -5.59 5.88 3.01
C HIS A 386 -5.29 7.36 2.72
N ASP A 387 -6.34 8.18 2.70
CA ASP A 387 -6.22 9.63 2.60
C ASP A 387 -6.33 10.26 3.98
N ASP A 388 -5.44 11.20 4.28
CA ASP A 388 -5.43 11.90 5.58
C ASP A 388 -6.76 12.65 5.75
N GLY A 389 -7.56 12.23 6.74
CA GLY A 389 -8.91 12.76 7.01
C GLY A 389 -10.07 11.85 6.57
N ASP A 390 -9.79 10.67 6.02
CA ASP A 390 -10.79 9.65 5.68
C ASP A 390 -10.42 8.25 6.23
N ASN A 391 -10.87 7.93 7.45
CA ASN A 391 -10.61 6.63 8.07
C ASN A 391 -11.54 5.51 7.55
N THR A 392 -12.36 5.74 6.51
CA THR A 392 -13.32 4.72 6.03
C THR A 392 -12.67 3.42 5.55
N ASN A 393 -11.39 3.49 5.14
CA ASN A 393 -10.61 2.34 4.67
C ASN A 393 -9.58 1.84 5.69
N VAL A 394 -9.49 2.47 6.87
CA VAL A 394 -8.59 2.03 7.95
C VAL A 394 -9.32 1.02 8.82
N SER A 395 -8.65 -0.11 9.04
CA SER A 395 -9.18 -1.20 9.85
C SER A 395 -8.13 -1.72 10.83
N ILE A 396 -8.60 -2.21 11.96
CA ILE A 396 -7.82 -3.05 12.88
C ILE A 396 -7.99 -4.50 12.42
N LEU A 397 -6.92 -5.10 11.89
CA LEU A 397 -6.85 -6.53 11.65
C LEU A 397 -6.35 -7.24 12.90
N VAL A 398 -7.20 -8.10 13.47
CA VAL A 398 -6.87 -8.90 14.66
C VAL A 398 -6.48 -10.32 14.23
N TYR A 399 -5.22 -10.68 14.49
CA TYR A 399 -4.69 -12.03 14.34
C TYR A 399 -4.59 -12.67 15.71
N ALA A 400 -5.66 -13.35 16.12
CA ALA A 400 -5.76 -13.96 17.44
C ALA A 400 -4.83 -15.18 17.61
N ASP A 401 -4.38 -15.80 16.51
CA ASP A 401 -3.46 -16.94 16.50
C ASP A 401 -1.99 -16.51 16.70
N THR A 402 -1.56 -15.43 16.07
CA THR A 402 -0.20 -14.88 16.18
C THR A 402 -0.04 -13.82 17.26
N ASN A 403 -1.11 -13.55 18.02
CA ASN A 403 -1.16 -12.52 19.05
C ASN A 403 -0.69 -11.16 18.50
N SER A 404 -1.29 -10.75 17.38
CA SER A 404 -0.93 -9.48 16.74
C SER A 404 -2.13 -8.71 16.20
N MET A 405 -2.03 -7.38 16.27
CA MET A 405 -2.99 -6.44 15.71
C MET A 405 -2.27 -5.48 14.77
N LYS A 406 -2.86 -5.27 13.60
CA LYS A 406 -2.35 -4.32 12.61
C LYS A 406 -3.41 -3.28 12.32
N VAL A 407 -3.02 -2.02 12.29
CA VAL A 407 -3.89 -0.91 11.89
C VAL A 407 -3.48 -0.45 10.50
N GLY A 408 -4.49 -0.13 9.68
CA GLY A 408 -4.30 0.42 8.34
C GLY A 408 -5.21 -0.21 7.30
N THR A 409 -4.78 -0.12 6.05
CA THR A 409 -5.53 -0.53 4.85
C THR A 409 -5.40 -2.00 4.48
N GLN A 410 -4.78 -2.84 5.33
CA GLN A 410 -4.40 -4.21 4.97
C GLN A 410 -5.63 -5.10 4.67
N ALA A 411 -6.79 -4.84 5.29
CA ALA A 411 -8.04 -5.55 4.96
C ALA A 411 -8.52 -5.28 3.53
N GLU A 412 -8.43 -4.02 3.07
CA GLU A 412 -8.78 -3.65 1.70
C GLU A 412 -7.73 -4.20 0.73
N LEU A 413 -6.45 -4.19 1.11
CA LEU A 413 -5.38 -4.80 0.31
C LEU A 413 -5.66 -6.29 0.04
N ASN A 414 -6.08 -7.04 1.06
CA ASN A 414 -6.47 -8.45 0.90
C ASN A 414 -7.61 -8.62 -0.11
N SER A 415 -8.65 -7.79 0.01
CA SER A 415 -9.80 -7.80 -0.89
C SER A 415 -9.42 -7.42 -2.33
N LEU A 416 -8.51 -6.46 -2.53
CA LEU A 416 -8.02 -6.06 -3.85
C LEU A 416 -7.24 -7.19 -4.53
N ILE A 417 -6.34 -7.86 -3.79
CA ILE A 417 -5.53 -8.96 -4.32
C ILE A 417 -6.40 -10.16 -4.68
N ALA A 418 -7.29 -10.59 -3.77
CA ALA A 418 -8.18 -11.72 -4.01
C ALA A 418 -9.03 -11.51 -5.27
N ARG A 419 -9.63 -10.33 -5.42
CA ARG A 419 -10.41 -9.96 -6.62
C ARG A 419 -9.56 -9.91 -7.88
N LYS A 420 -8.36 -9.31 -7.82
CA LYS A 420 -7.47 -9.21 -8.98
C LYS A 420 -7.07 -10.58 -9.51
N LEU A 421 -6.75 -11.51 -8.61
CA LEU A 421 -6.39 -12.89 -8.93
C LEU A 421 -7.58 -13.71 -9.46
N GLN A 422 -8.78 -13.55 -8.88
CA GLN A 422 -9.99 -14.20 -9.39
C GLN A 422 -10.33 -13.73 -10.80
N LYS A 423 -10.28 -12.41 -11.04
CA LYS A 423 -10.57 -11.80 -12.34
C LYS A 423 -9.52 -12.13 -13.41
N ASN A 424 -8.27 -12.38 -12.99
CA ASN A 424 -7.15 -12.66 -13.89
C ASN A 424 -6.32 -13.85 -13.37
N PRO A 425 -6.80 -15.09 -13.58
CA PRO A 425 -6.12 -16.30 -13.12
C PRO A 425 -4.68 -16.48 -13.62
N SER A 426 -4.31 -15.87 -14.75
CA SER A 426 -2.93 -15.92 -15.27
C SER A 426 -1.90 -15.28 -14.34
N LEU A 427 -2.35 -14.44 -13.38
CA LEU A 427 -1.51 -13.80 -12.38
C LEU A 427 -1.25 -14.69 -11.15
N ILE A 428 -2.05 -15.74 -10.93
CA ILE A 428 -2.00 -16.60 -9.73
C ILE A 428 -0.64 -17.29 -9.54
N PRO A 429 -0.06 -17.98 -10.55
CA PRO A 429 1.17 -18.75 -10.33
C PRO A 429 2.29 -17.86 -9.81
N ALA A 430 2.40 -16.69 -10.42
CA ALA A 430 3.47 -15.76 -10.14
C ALA A 430 3.25 -15.03 -8.79
N PHE A 431 2.01 -14.92 -8.28
CA PHE A 431 1.72 -14.38 -6.94
C PHE A 431 1.90 -15.44 -5.85
N ASN A 432 1.46 -16.67 -6.10
CA ASN A 432 1.66 -17.81 -5.19
C ASN A 432 3.14 -18.17 -5.03
N ASP A 433 3.99 -17.74 -5.95
CA ASP A 433 5.44 -17.84 -5.82
C ASP A 433 6.00 -16.99 -4.66
N LEU A 434 5.27 -15.99 -4.13
CA LEU A 434 5.76 -15.17 -3.00
C LEU A 434 5.90 -15.98 -1.70
N TYR A 435 6.72 -15.48 -0.76
CA TYR A 435 7.00 -16.17 0.49
C TYR A 435 5.72 -16.40 1.33
N HIS A 436 5.46 -17.64 1.69
CA HIS A 436 4.26 -18.04 2.45
C HIS A 436 4.61 -18.73 3.78
N GLY A 437 5.88 -18.70 4.20
CA GLY A 437 6.37 -19.40 5.39
C GLY A 437 6.41 -20.92 5.22
N SER A 438 6.36 -21.65 6.35
CA SER A 438 6.29 -23.12 6.37
C SER A 438 4.94 -23.70 5.95
N TYR A 439 3.99 -22.85 5.52
CA TYR A 439 2.67 -23.27 5.10
C TYR A 439 2.74 -23.98 3.74
N THR A 440 2.11 -25.16 3.62
CA THR A 440 1.96 -25.81 2.31
C THR A 440 0.84 -25.11 1.54
N LEU A 441 1.18 -24.49 0.40
CA LEU A 441 0.21 -23.76 -0.40
C LEU A 441 -0.88 -24.68 -0.95
N VAL A 442 -2.13 -24.32 -0.63
CA VAL A 442 -3.30 -24.76 -1.37
C VAL A 442 -4.05 -23.46 -1.68
N GLY A 443 -3.87 -22.89 -2.88
CA GLY A 443 -4.50 -21.63 -3.29
C GLY A 443 -3.87 -20.33 -2.76
N VAL A 444 -4.58 -19.21 -2.94
CA VAL A 444 -4.15 -17.87 -2.50
C VAL A 444 -4.39 -17.75 -1.00
N SER A 445 -3.34 -17.46 -0.23
CA SER A 445 -3.40 -17.41 1.24
C SER A 445 -3.23 -15.98 1.77
N GLU A 446 -4.03 -15.61 2.77
CA GLU A 446 -3.84 -14.38 3.56
C GLU A 446 -2.46 -14.28 4.22
N ARG A 447 -1.79 -15.43 4.41
CA ARG A 447 -0.43 -15.50 4.92
C ARG A 447 0.61 -14.95 3.94
N ILE A 448 0.41 -15.12 2.62
CA ILE A 448 1.28 -14.46 1.63
C ILE A 448 1.19 -12.95 1.82
N MET A 449 -0.03 -12.43 1.98
CA MET A 449 -0.25 -10.99 2.08
C MET A 449 0.35 -10.42 3.38
N SER A 450 0.21 -11.13 4.50
CA SER A 450 0.76 -10.67 5.79
C SER A 450 2.28 -10.64 5.84
N LEU A 451 2.95 -11.52 5.09
CA LEU A 451 4.42 -11.64 5.04
C LEU A 451 5.08 -10.76 3.98
N ASN A 452 4.36 -10.44 2.89
CA ASN A 452 4.88 -9.69 1.73
C ASN A 452 4.29 -8.28 1.58
N GLY A 453 3.40 -7.87 2.48
CA GLY A 453 2.84 -6.52 2.50
C GLY A 453 3.82 -5.48 3.05
N PHE A 454 3.87 -4.32 2.40
CA PHE A 454 4.66 -3.15 2.80
C PHE A 454 3.72 -2.03 3.22
N GLY A 455 3.95 -1.43 4.38
CA GLY A 455 3.44 -0.09 4.68
C GLY A 455 4.16 0.94 3.83
N CYS A 456 3.45 1.95 3.35
CA CYS A 456 4.01 2.98 2.47
C CYS A 456 3.36 4.34 2.70
N SER A 457 4.15 5.41 2.62
CA SER A 457 3.63 6.77 2.51
C SER A 457 3.15 7.05 1.08
N THR A 458 2.37 8.13 0.90
CA THR A 458 2.03 8.64 -0.44
C THR A 458 3.28 8.91 -1.27
N THR A 459 4.29 9.55 -0.67
CA THR A 459 5.64 9.65 -1.24
C THR A 459 6.69 9.61 -0.12
N SER A 460 7.88 9.06 -0.40
CA SER A 460 9.02 9.14 0.53
C SER A 460 9.50 10.57 0.71
N ARG A 461 9.32 11.44 -0.29
CA ARG A 461 9.67 12.86 -0.23
C ARG A 461 8.82 13.62 0.80
N THR A 462 7.51 13.43 0.80
CA THR A 462 6.62 14.09 1.76
C THR A 462 6.86 13.58 3.18
N ALA A 463 7.11 12.27 3.35
CA ALA A 463 7.47 11.70 4.65
C ALA A 463 8.79 12.28 5.17
N HIS A 464 9.80 12.38 4.31
CA HIS A 464 11.08 13.03 4.62
C HIS A 464 10.91 14.49 5.04
N ILE A 465 10.15 15.30 4.27
CA ILE A 465 9.88 16.69 4.60
C ILE A 465 9.15 16.81 5.94
N ALA A 466 8.16 15.96 6.20
CA ALA A 466 7.43 15.95 7.46
C ALA A 466 8.37 15.66 8.65
N ARG A 467 9.22 14.63 8.54
CA ARG A 467 10.22 14.29 9.59
C ARG A 467 11.17 15.44 9.88
N VAL A 468 11.77 16.03 8.85
CA VAL A 468 12.74 17.11 9.05
C VAL A 468 12.09 18.38 9.65
N ASN A 469 10.81 18.62 9.37
CA ASN A 469 10.07 19.71 10.00
C ASN A 469 9.61 19.37 11.43
N ALA A 470 9.30 18.11 11.72
CA ALA A 470 8.92 17.62 13.04
C ALA A 470 10.10 17.58 14.03
N ASP A 471 11.33 17.33 13.57
CA ASP A 471 12.55 17.43 14.38
C ASP A 471 12.72 18.82 15.07
N ASN A 472 12.03 19.86 14.60
CA ASN A 472 11.99 21.19 15.23
C ASN A 472 10.89 21.34 16.31
N ARG A 473 10.02 20.34 16.51
CA ARG A 473 8.86 20.37 17.40
C ARG A 473 8.71 19.03 18.13
N GLU A 474 9.35 18.95 19.29
CA GLU A 474 9.28 17.89 20.30
C GLU A 474 9.85 16.50 19.91
N PRO A 475 10.50 15.80 20.86
CA PRO A 475 11.14 14.51 20.62
C PRO A 475 10.08 13.40 20.54
N HIS A 476 9.71 12.97 19.33
CA HIS A 476 8.88 11.79 19.15
C HIS A 476 9.72 10.52 18.99
N THR A 477 9.35 9.52 19.78
CA THR A 477 9.85 8.13 19.80
C THR A 477 8.95 7.17 19.00
N GLU A 478 8.10 7.68 18.12
CA GLU A 478 7.15 6.84 17.38
C GLU A 478 7.82 6.22 16.16
N GLU A 479 7.76 4.90 16.06
CA GLU A 479 8.15 4.17 14.86
C GLU A 479 7.34 4.65 13.65
N GLU A 480 7.94 4.62 12.46
CA GLU A 480 7.21 4.93 11.23
C GLU A 480 6.06 3.94 11.03
N HIS A 481 4.84 4.49 10.99
CA HIS A 481 3.62 3.74 10.81
C HIS A 481 2.88 4.31 9.61
N PHE A 482 2.62 3.45 8.63
CA PHE A 482 1.89 3.81 7.43
C PHE A 482 0.51 3.15 7.44
N ASP A 483 -0.52 3.98 7.25
CA ASP A 483 -1.89 3.50 7.08
C ASP A 483 -2.12 2.90 5.69
N SER A 484 -1.44 3.41 4.66
CA SER A 484 -1.45 2.83 3.31
C SER A 484 -0.53 1.61 3.22
N SER A 485 -0.90 0.65 2.37
CA SER A 485 -0.15 -0.59 2.20
C SER A 485 -0.24 -1.16 0.78
N GLY A 486 0.77 -1.93 0.39
CA GLY A 486 0.79 -2.60 -0.91
C GLY A 486 1.66 -3.85 -0.96
N VAL A 487 1.60 -4.57 -2.08
CA VAL A 487 2.47 -5.71 -2.39
C VAL A 487 3.22 -5.43 -3.68
N TRP A 488 4.55 -5.52 -3.62
CA TRP A 488 5.47 -5.40 -4.75
C TRP A 488 6.24 -6.72 -4.86
N ARG A 489 5.95 -7.49 -5.91
CA ARG A 489 6.30 -8.90 -5.99
C ARG A 489 7.81 -9.13 -6.06
N LEU A 490 8.53 -8.34 -6.86
CA LEU A 490 9.97 -8.52 -6.99
C LEU A 490 10.69 -7.97 -5.76
N ALA A 491 10.23 -6.83 -5.22
CA ALA A 491 10.73 -6.29 -3.97
C ALA A 491 10.54 -7.23 -2.77
N SER A 492 9.50 -8.07 -2.77
CA SER A 492 9.30 -9.12 -1.74
C SER A 492 10.40 -10.19 -1.70
N TYR A 493 11.26 -10.29 -2.73
CA TYR A 493 12.45 -11.15 -2.71
C TYR A 493 13.68 -10.51 -2.06
N VAL A 494 13.63 -9.23 -1.72
CA VAL A 494 14.76 -8.57 -1.04
C VAL A 494 14.72 -8.93 0.44
N ASN A 495 15.75 -9.62 0.90
CA ASN A 495 15.81 -10.11 2.28
C ASN A 495 16.12 -9.01 3.29
N HIS A 496 15.87 -9.31 4.56
CA HIS A 496 16.12 -8.39 5.64
C HIS A 496 17.62 -8.25 5.98
N SER A 497 18.05 -7.03 6.29
CA SER A 497 19.22 -6.75 7.13
C SER A 497 19.02 -5.43 7.87
N CYS A 498 19.34 -5.37 9.16
CA CYS A 498 19.38 -4.09 9.89
C CYS A 498 20.53 -3.18 9.40
N TYR A 499 21.54 -3.75 8.74
CA TYR A 499 22.61 -3.02 8.05
C TYR A 499 22.53 -3.32 6.55
N PRO A 500 21.58 -2.71 5.83
CA PRO A 500 21.29 -3.06 4.45
C PRO A 500 22.25 -2.46 3.44
N ASN A 501 22.20 -3.01 2.22
CA ASN A 501 22.98 -2.56 1.07
C ASN A 501 22.10 -1.97 -0.05
N THR A 502 20.78 -1.88 0.18
CA THR A 502 19.81 -1.23 -0.68
C THR A 502 18.80 -0.45 0.15
N HIS A 503 18.16 0.54 -0.46
CA HIS A 503 17.12 1.35 0.15
C HIS A 503 15.89 1.35 -0.77
N ARG A 504 14.69 1.37 -0.17
CA ARG A 504 13.42 1.49 -0.89
C ARG A 504 12.78 2.84 -0.63
N ALA A 505 12.15 3.40 -1.64
CA ALA A 505 11.36 4.61 -1.57
C ALA A 505 10.03 4.42 -2.31
N PHE A 506 9.05 5.26 -2.02
CA PHE A 506 7.71 5.21 -2.60
C PHE A 506 7.36 6.51 -3.31
N ILE A 507 6.70 6.39 -4.46
CA ILE A 507 6.01 7.48 -5.14
C ILE A 507 4.68 6.90 -5.62
N GLY A 508 3.59 7.19 -4.91
CA GLY A 508 2.28 6.56 -5.10
C GLY A 508 2.37 5.04 -5.04
N ASP A 509 1.88 4.36 -6.08
CA ASP A 509 1.94 2.90 -6.19
C ASP A 509 3.24 2.35 -6.82
N MET A 510 4.26 3.18 -6.99
CA MET A 510 5.60 2.78 -7.46
C MET A 510 6.57 2.66 -6.28
N MET A 511 7.30 1.55 -6.22
CA MET A 511 8.43 1.36 -5.30
C MET A 511 9.74 1.48 -6.07
N VAL A 512 10.61 2.38 -5.62
CA VAL A 512 11.94 2.62 -6.19
C VAL A 512 12.98 2.03 -5.26
N VAL A 513 13.82 1.11 -5.75
CA VAL A 513 14.91 0.49 -4.97
C VAL A 513 16.25 0.84 -5.58
N ARG A 514 17.16 1.34 -4.74
CA ARG A 514 18.51 1.75 -5.15
C ARG A 514 19.58 1.13 -4.28
N ALA A 515 20.77 0.95 -4.85
CA ALA A 515 21.95 0.53 -4.12
C ALA A 515 22.38 1.64 -3.13
N THR A 516 22.70 1.31 -1.89
CA THR A 516 23.18 2.29 -0.89
C THR A 516 24.70 2.44 -0.90
N GLN A 517 25.39 1.54 -1.59
CA GLN A 517 26.84 1.45 -1.68
C GLN A 517 27.23 0.81 -3.01
N ASP A 518 28.52 0.81 -3.34
CA ASP A 518 29.02 0.08 -4.48
C ASP A 518 28.93 -1.44 -4.19
N LEU A 519 28.31 -2.19 -5.10
CA LEU A 519 28.10 -3.63 -4.95
C LEU A 519 28.71 -4.38 -6.13
N PRO A 520 29.50 -5.44 -5.89
CA PRO A 520 29.91 -6.32 -6.97
C PRO A 520 28.71 -7.09 -7.54
N ALA A 521 28.93 -7.74 -8.69
CA ALA A 521 27.99 -8.74 -9.20
C ALA A 521 27.77 -9.86 -8.17
N ASP A 522 26.62 -10.50 -8.25
CA ASP A 522 26.22 -11.62 -7.39
C ASP A 522 26.15 -11.28 -5.89
N THR A 523 25.92 -10.01 -5.57
CA THR A 523 25.65 -9.56 -4.20
C THR A 523 24.18 -9.71 -3.88
N GLU A 524 23.85 -10.38 -2.78
CA GLU A 524 22.48 -10.42 -2.27
C GLU A 524 22.03 -9.03 -1.80
N LEU A 525 20.91 -8.57 -2.33
CA LEU A 525 20.28 -7.32 -1.95
C LEU A 525 19.50 -7.49 -0.66
N LYS A 526 19.65 -6.51 0.23
CA LYS A 526 18.97 -6.46 1.53
C LYS A 526 18.51 -5.03 1.82
N PHE A 527 17.30 -4.89 2.35
CA PHE A 527 16.82 -3.67 3.01
C PHE A 527 16.28 -4.02 4.41
N TRP A 528 16.14 -3.04 5.30
CA TRP A 528 15.54 -3.30 6.61
C TRP A 528 14.00 -3.46 6.49
N TYR A 529 13.38 -4.34 7.28
CA TYR A 529 11.91 -4.54 7.24
C TYR A 529 11.18 -3.62 8.22
N ARG A 530 11.95 -3.04 9.14
CA ARG A 530 11.62 -2.03 10.13
C ARG A 530 12.88 -1.19 10.34
N THR A 531 12.72 0.04 10.80
CA THR A 531 13.84 0.92 11.16
C THR A 531 14.81 0.18 12.09
N PRO A 532 16.13 0.15 11.78
CA PRO A 532 17.12 -0.50 12.62
C PRO A 532 17.19 0.12 14.02
N VAL A 533 17.30 -0.73 15.04
CA VAL A 533 17.61 -0.35 16.43
C VAL A 533 18.76 -1.22 16.95
N ASP A 534 19.60 -0.65 17.81
CA ASP A 534 20.78 -1.31 18.37
C ASP A 534 20.79 -1.34 19.91
N ASP A 535 19.63 -1.14 20.54
CA ASP A 535 19.48 -1.04 21.99
C ASP A 535 18.96 -2.34 22.67
N GLY A 536 18.79 -3.41 21.89
CA GLY A 536 18.29 -4.71 22.36
C GLY A 536 16.78 -4.89 22.26
N THR A 537 16.00 -3.86 21.96
CA THR A 537 14.53 -3.94 21.97
C THR A 537 13.92 -4.72 20.80
N ALA A 538 14.69 -4.95 19.73
CA ALA A 538 14.22 -5.69 18.55
C ALA A 538 14.53 -7.20 18.58
N GLU A 539 15.14 -7.72 19.65
CA GLU A 539 15.35 -9.15 19.83
C GLU A 539 13.96 -9.84 19.82
N ASP A 540 13.80 -10.90 19.02
CA ASP A 540 12.55 -11.64 18.76
C ASP A 540 11.51 -11.09 17.78
N VAL A 541 11.57 -9.82 17.34
CA VAL A 541 10.57 -9.28 16.39
C VAL A 541 10.53 -10.08 15.08
N TYR A 542 11.70 -10.33 14.48
CA TYR A 542 11.79 -11.04 13.19
C TYR A 542 11.38 -12.52 13.32
N GLN A 543 11.70 -13.12 14.46
CA GLN A 543 11.31 -14.49 14.77
C GLN A 543 9.79 -14.58 14.91
N LYS A 544 9.17 -13.62 15.60
CA LYS A 544 7.72 -13.54 15.81
C LYS A 544 6.95 -13.41 14.48
N TYR A 545 7.38 -12.50 13.59
CA TYR A 545 6.60 -12.14 12.41
C TYR A 545 6.99 -12.87 11.11
N TRP A 546 8.28 -13.20 10.94
CA TRP A 546 8.79 -13.83 9.71
C TRP A 546 9.42 -15.22 9.95
N GLY A 547 9.61 -15.62 11.21
CA GLY A 547 10.12 -16.95 11.57
C GLY A 547 11.63 -17.13 11.41
N PHE A 548 12.42 -16.04 11.43
CA PHE A 548 13.88 -16.10 11.35
C PHE A 548 14.55 -15.17 12.37
N GLN A 549 15.79 -15.50 12.74
CA GLN A 549 16.66 -14.66 13.55
C GLN A 549 17.63 -13.88 12.66
N CYS A 550 17.68 -12.56 12.81
CA CYS A 550 18.60 -11.72 12.03
C CYS A 550 20.07 -11.95 12.47
N ASP A 551 20.94 -12.22 11.50
CA ASP A 551 22.35 -12.51 11.70
C ASP A 551 23.28 -11.39 11.20
N CYS A 552 22.72 -10.21 10.91
CA CYS A 552 23.52 -9.04 10.53
C CYS A 552 24.46 -8.61 11.67
N VAL A 553 25.45 -7.78 11.33
CA VAL A 553 26.51 -7.35 12.27
C VAL A 553 25.95 -6.60 13.48
N ILE A 554 24.88 -5.81 13.32
CA ILE A 554 24.20 -5.09 14.40
C ILE A 554 23.56 -6.08 15.37
N CYS A 555 22.72 -7.01 14.88
CA CYS A 555 22.04 -7.98 15.73
C CYS A 555 23.02 -8.94 16.41
N LYS A 556 24.12 -9.30 15.76
CA LYS A 556 25.20 -10.09 16.39
C LYS A 556 25.86 -9.32 17.53
N ASP A 557 26.20 -8.05 17.34
CA ASP A 557 26.79 -7.21 18.40
C ASP A 557 25.84 -7.01 19.58
N VAL A 558 24.55 -6.79 19.32
CA VAL A 558 23.52 -6.68 20.37
C VAL A 558 23.47 -7.94 21.22
N ARG A 559 23.39 -9.14 20.61
CA ARG A 559 23.36 -10.42 21.34
C ARG A 559 24.62 -10.68 22.16
N GLU A 560 25.77 -10.23 21.67
CA GLU A 560 27.05 -10.35 22.37
C GLU A 560 27.25 -9.26 23.44
N THR A 561 26.42 -8.21 23.42
CA THR A 561 26.43 -7.13 24.40
C THR A 561 25.56 -7.52 25.58
N GLY A 562 26.15 -7.71 26.77
CA GLY A 562 25.39 -8.08 27.96
C GLY A 562 24.36 -7.01 28.36
N GLU A 563 23.25 -7.44 28.97
CA GLU A 563 22.12 -6.57 29.36
C GLU A 563 22.52 -5.33 30.17
N GLY A 564 23.57 -5.39 30.98
CA GLY A 564 24.07 -4.21 31.70
C GLY A 564 24.50 -3.07 30.77
N ASN A 565 25.20 -3.39 29.68
CA ASN A 565 25.62 -2.39 28.69
C ASN A 565 24.46 -1.94 27.81
N LEU A 566 23.52 -2.83 27.47
CA LEU A 566 22.31 -2.47 26.71
C LEU A 566 21.38 -1.56 27.53
N ALA A 567 21.15 -1.89 28.81
CA ALA A 567 20.41 -1.03 29.72
C ALA A 567 21.08 0.34 29.86
N LYS A 568 22.42 0.37 29.98
CA LYS A 568 23.14 1.63 30.03
C LYS A 568 23.03 2.43 28.72
N ARG A 569 23.04 1.74 27.57
CA ARG A 569 22.83 2.36 26.25
C ARG A 569 21.45 3.03 26.21
N ARG A 570 20.37 2.31 26.58
CA ARG A 570 19.00 2.85 26.64
C ARG A 570 18.90 4.10 27.51
N GLU A 571 19.49 4.07 28.71
CA GLU A 571 19.55 5.23 29.62
C GLU A 571 20.28 6.43 28.98
N LEU A 572 21.43 6.18 28.35
CA LEU A 572 22.22 7.23 27.70
C LEU A 572 21.54 7.83 26.47
N LEU A 573 20.76 7.05 25.71
CA LEU A 573 19.96 7.56 24.60
C LEU A 573 18.89 8.53 25.10
N ALA A 574 18.17 8.19 26.17
CA ALA A 574 17.20 9.09 26.80
C ALA A 574 17.88 10.36 27.38
N ALA A 575 19.08 10.20 27.97
CA ALA A 575 19.88 11.32 28.44
C ALA A 575 20.34 12.23 27.28
N SER A 576 20.60 11.65 26.10
CA SER A 576 20.98 12.39 24.91
C SER A 576 19.85 13.27 24.39
N ASP A 577 18.60 12.78 24.37
CA ASP A 577 17.44 13.60 24.00
C ASP A 577 17.26 14.77 24.98
N SER A 578 17.43 14.50 26.28
CA SER A 578 17.38 15.52 27.32
C SER A 578 18.49 16.58 27.15
N SER A 579 19.71 16.18 26.80
CA SER A 579 20.83 17.09 26.63
C SER A 579 20.68 17.98 25.39
N MET A 580 20.16 17.44 24.28
CA MET A 580 19.85 18.23 23.08
C MET A 580 18.82 19.34 23.40
N ASN A 581 17.79 19.03 24.19
CA ASN A 581 16.82 20.03 24.62
C ASN A 581 17.45 21.16 25.46
N ILE A 582 18.42 20.83 26.31
CA ILE A 582 19.16 21.84 27.09
C ILE A 582 19.99 22.74 26.17
N VAL A 583 20.71 22.17 25.21
CA VAL A 583 21.49 22.93 24.23
C VAL A 583 20.56 23.84 23.41
N ALA A 584 19.44 23.33 22.90
CA ALA A 584 18.47 24.11 22.15
C ALA A 584 17.97 25.32 22.96
N LYS A 585 17.65 25.12 24.25
CA LYS A 585 17.26 26.21 25.16
C LYS A 585 18.39 27.22 25.41
N ALA A 586 19.62 26.75 25.61
CA ALA A 586 20.79 27.61 25.85
C ALA A 586 21.13 28.50 24.66
N TYR A 587 20.79 28.08 23.44
CA TYR A 587 20.97 28.88 22.22
C TYR A 587 19.74 29.69 21.82
N GLY A 588 18.54 29.36 22.34
CA GLY A 588 17.30 30.12 22.13
C GLY A 588 16.96 31.15 23.23
N SER A 589 17.76 31.23 24.30
CA SER A 589 17.51 32.08 25.48
C SER A 589 18.74 32.94 25.80
N SER A 590 18.62 33.91 26.71
CA SER A 590 19.71 34.80 27.17
C SER A 590 20.77 34.11 28.06
N PHE A 591 21.21 32.90 27.70
CA PHE A 591 22.28 32.18 28.40
C PHE A 591 23.64 32.80 28.07
N SER A 592 24.57 32.72 29.02
CA SER A 592 25.96 33.10 28.81
C SER A 592 26.69 32.10 27.90
N LEU A 593 27.77 32.56 27.26
CA LEU A 593 28.66 31.70 26.45
C LEU A 593 29.22 30.52 27.26
N GLN A 594 29.42 30.71 28.57
CA GLN A 594 29.89 29.66 29.47
C GLN A 594 28.84 28.55 29.63
N GLU A 595 27.58 28.90 29.86
CA GLU A 595 26.50 27.92 30.01
C GLU A 595 26.23 27.17 28.70
N GLN A 596 26.30 27.86 27.56
CA GLN A 596 26.24 27.21 26.24
C GLN A 596 27.37 26.20 26.04
N SER A 597 28.60 26.56 26.44
CA SER A 597 29.75 25.65 26.36
C SER A 597 29.59 24.44 27.26
N VAL A 598 29.05 24.61 28.47
CA VAL A 598 28.77 23.50 29.40
C VAL A 598 27.72 22.56 28.81
N ALA A 599 26.63 23.08 28.25
CA ALA A 599 25.57 22.27 27.63
C ALA A 599 26.09 21.42 26.46
N ILE A 600 26.95 21.99 25.60
CA ILE A 600 27.61 21.25 24.52
C ILE A 600 28.51 20.15 25.09
N THR A 601 29.35 20.49 26.07
CA THR A 601 30.31 19.54 26.67
C THR A 601 29.58 18.36 27.31
N MET A 602 28.45 18.60 27.97
CA MET A 602 27.59 17.54 28.51
C MET A 602 27.06 16.62 27.41
N THR A 603 26.60 17.19 26.29
CA THR A 603 26.10 16.42 25.15
C THR A 603 27.21 15.58 24.50
N GLU A 604 28.42 16.14 24.35
CA GLU A 604 29.59 15.39 23.87
C GLU A 604 29.97 14.24 24.80
N ALA A 605 29.91 14.46 26.11
CA ALA A 605 30.17 13.43 27.10
C ALA A 605 29.16 12.28 26.97
N VAL A 606 27.88 12.58 26.73
CA VAL A 606 26.86 11.54 26.47
C VAL A 606 27.23 10.72 25.23
N ILE A 607 27.62 11.34 24.11
CA ILE A 607 28.06 10.61 22.90
C ILE A 607 29.22 9.66 23.22
N VAL A 608 30.25 10.14 23.92
CA VAL A 608 31.41 9.32 24.31
C VAL A 608 30.99 8.17 25.23
N MET A 609 30.04 8.40 26.13
CA MET A 609 29.53 7.35 27.00
C MET A 609 28.70 6.31 26.23
N ILE A 610 27.93 6.74 25.21
CA ILE A 610 27.22 5.83 24.30
C ILE A 610 28.23 4.95 23.57
N GLU A 611 29.29 5.52 22.99
CA GLU A 611 30.34 4.77 22.28
C GLU A 611 30.96 3.66 23.15
N LYS A 612 31.18 3.95 24.44
CA LYS A 612 31.74 2.98 25.41
C LYS A 612 30.83 1.79 25.70
N THR A 613 29.55 1.87 25.36
CA THR A 613 28.62 0.73 25.53
C THR A 613 28.77 -0.34 24.45
N TYR A 614 29.53 -0.08 23.38
CA TYR A 614 29.72 -1.01 22.27
C TYR A 614 31.03 -1.78 22.40
N ARG A 615 31.03 -3.00 21.86
CA ARG A 615 32.18 -3.92 21.96
C ARG A 615 33.15 -3.80 20.79
N ARG A 616 32.62 -3.50 19.61
CA ARG A 616 33.36 -3.48 18.33
C ARG A 616 33.67 -2.06 17.88
N SER A 617 34.41 -1.87 16.79
CA SER A 617 34.65 -0.54 16.19
C SER A 617 33.40 0.00 15.46
N PRO A 618 33.20 1.33 15.34
CA PRO A 618 32.17 1.90 14.46
C PRO A 618 32.29 1.49 12.98
N LEU A 619 33.48 1.07 12.53
CA LEU A 619 33.68 0.52 11.17
C LEU A 619 33.07 -0.87 10.98
N GLU A 620 32.88 -1.61 12.07
CA GLU A 620 32.28 -2.94 12.09
C GLU A 620 30.79 -2.88 12.42
N VAL A 621 30.41 -2.08 13.42
CA VAL A 621 29.05 -1.95 13.92
C VAL A 621 28.67 -0.47 13.98
N PRO A 622 27.70 0.00 13.18
CA PRO A 622 27.26 1.39 13.23
C PRO A 622 26.67 1.75 14.60
N ARG A 623 26.73 3.03 14.95
CA ARG A 623 26.28 3.62 16.22
C ARG A 623 25.00 4.40 15.98
N LEU A 624 23.87 3.71 15.88
CA LEU A 624 22.61 4.34 15.48
C LEU A 624 22.23 5.46 16.44
N GLY A 625 22.44 5.22 17.73
CA GLY A 625 22.19 6.17 18.81
C GLY A 625 23.02 7.46 18.81
N ILE A 626 24.07 7.56 17.98
CA ILE A 626 24.90 8.78 17.88
C ILE A 626 24.42 9.68 16.74
N CYS A 627 23.75 9.11 15.73
CA CYS A 627 23.44 9.82 14.49
C CYS A 627 22.68 11.13 14.73
N LYS A 628 21.57 11.05 15.46
CA LYS A 628 20.69 12.20 15.79
C LYS A 628 21.46 13.30 16.52
N THR A 629 22.16 12.95 17.59
CA THR A 629 22.87 13.89 18.46
C THR A 629 24.08 14.51 17.79
N GLY A 630 24.84 13.75 17.01
CA GLY A 630 25.98 14.27 16.27
C GLY A 630 25.54 15.24 15.17
N LEU A 631 24.45 14.93 14.46
CA LEU A 631 23.87 15.82 13.46
C LEU A 631 23.38 17.13 14.10
N PHE A 632 22.69 17.03 15.24
CA PHE A 632 22.25 18.19 16.00
C PHE A 632 23.41 19.10 16.42
N LEU A 633 24.53 18.54 16.92
CA LEU A 633 25.71 19.33 17.25
C LEU A 633 26.33 19.99 16.01
N ALA A 634 26.40 19.28 14.88
CA ALA A 634 26.87 19.85 13.63
C ALA A 634 26.03 21.08 13.21
N GLU A 635 24.70 20.95 13.30
CA GLU A 635 23.74 22.01 13.00
C GLU A 635 23.88 23.20 13.95
N VAL A 636 23.93 22.98 15.27
CA VAL A 636 24.14 24.03 16.27
C VAL A 636 25.45 24.78 16.03
N HIS A 637 26.53 24.09 15.66
CA HIS A 637 27.78 24.75 15.33
C HIS A 637 27.70 25.56 14.03
N ALA A 638 27.03 25.04 13.00
CA ALA A 638 26.82 25.73 11.73
C ALA A 638 25.99 27.01 11.91
N THR A 639 24.87 26.95 12.64
CA THR A 639 24.00 28.13 12.92
C THR A 639 24.75 29.27 13.60
N HIS A 640 25.80 28.97 14.34
CA HIS A 640 26.61 29.96 15.07
C HIS A 640 27.93 30.30 14.36
N GLY A 641 28.06 30.00 13.07
CA GLY A 641 29.26 30.33 12.27
C GLY A 641 30.53 29.57 12.68
N ARG A 642 30.41 28.49 13.47
CA ARG A 642 31.55 27.67 13.95
C ARG A 642 31.84 26.55 12.96
N TRP A 643 32.13 26.90 11.71
CA TRP A 643 32.19 25.99 10.56
C TRP A 643 33.14 24.81 10.73
N ARG A 644 34.35 25.01 11.27
CA ARG A 644 35.31 23.91 11.50
C ARG A 644 34.79 22.86 12.49
N LYS A 645 34.06 23.29 13.53
CA LYS A 645 33.42 22.38 14.47
C LYS A 645 32.25 21.66 13.82
N ALA A 646 31.43 22.36 13.04
CA ALA A 646 30.33 21.77 12.28
C ALA A 646 30.82 20.64 11.35
N ILE A 647 31.92 20.86 10.61
CA ILE A 647 32.56 19.83 9.79
C ILE A 647 32.98 18.63 10.64
N GLY A 648 33.65 18.87 11.77
CA GLY A 648 34.10 17.81 12.68
C GLY A 648 32.96 16.91 13.17
N TYR A 649 31.84 17.48 13.63
CA TYR A 649 30.69 16.67 14.07
C TYR A 649 29.97 15.99 12.92
N ALA A 650 29.80 16.66 11.77
CA ALA A 650 29.15 16.05 10.62
C ALA A 650 29.94 14.83 10.10
N ILE A 651 31.28 14.92 10.01
CA ILE A 651 32.13 13.79 9.67
C ILE A 651 32.04 12.69 10.73
N ARG A 652 32.10 13.03 12.03
CA ARG A 652 31.95 12.05 13.11
C ARG A 652 30.60 11.32 13.06
N THR A 653 29.52 12.02 12.71
CA THR A 653 28.19 11.42 12.50
C THR A 653 28.24 10.40 11.38
N LEU A 654 28.81 10.74 10.23
CA LEU A 654 28.95 9.82 9.10
C LEU A 654 29.83 8.61 9.48
N GLU A 655 30.99 8.85 10.10
CA GLU A 655 31.89 7.79 10.57
C GLU A 655 31.24 6.85 11.58
N SER A 656 30.39 7.38 12.47
CA SER A 656 29.62 6.59 13.43
C SER A 656 28.66 5.59 12.77
N LEU A 657 28.23 5.86 11.52
CA LEU A 657 27.38 4.97 10.72
C LEU A 657 28.19 4.08 9.77
N GLY A 658 29.51 4.06 9.91
CA GLY A 658 30.43 3.21 9.15
C GLY A 658 30.91 3.82 7.84
N TYR A 659 30.69 5.11 7.59
CA TYR A 659 31.30 5.79 6.45
C TYR A 659 32.82 5.93 6.67
N VAL A 660 33.59 5.81 5.59
CA VAL A 660 35.01 6.16 5.57
C VAL A 660 35.19 7.29 4.57
N ILE A 661 35.59 8.46 5.05
CA ILE A 661 35.70 9.68 4.25
C ILE A 661 37.15 10.17 4.29
N GLU A 662 37.70 10.45 3.12
CA GLU A 662 39.02 11.04 2.95
C GLU A 662 38.93 12.48 2.45
N GLY A 663 39.98 13.27 2.70
CA GLY A 663 40.11 14.63 2.16
C GLY A 663 39.19 15.68 2.80
N TRP A 664 38.55 15.37 3.93
CA TRP A 664 37.63 16.26 4.63
C TRP A 664 38.30 17.32 5.52
N GLN A 665 39.59 17.16 5.83
CA GLN A 665 40.25 17.97 6.86
C GLN A 665 40.46 19.43 6.43
N VAL A 666 40.24 20.34 7.38
CA VAL A 666 40.50 21.79 7.27
C VAL A 666 41.69 22.17 8.18
N PRO A 667 42.67 22.99 7.73
CA PRO A 667 42.71 23.77 6.49
C PRO A 667 42.87 22.89 5.24
N TYR A 668 42.24 23.32 4.16
CA TYR A 668 42.33 22.68 2.85
C TYR A 668 43.78 22.65 2.36
N LYS A 669 44.13 21.59 1.64
CA LYS A 669 45.40 21.50 0.92
C LYS A 669 45.10 21.22 -0.54
N GLU A 670 45.74 21.98 -1.42
CA GLU A 670 45.57 21.87 -2.86
C GLU A 670 45.70 20.43 -3.36
N GLY A 671 44.79 20.04 -4.25
CA GLY A 671 44.74 18.69 -4.83
C GLY A 671 44.02 17.64 -3.96
N ARG A 672 43.63 17.96 -2.72
CA ARG A 672 42.77 17.06 -1.92
C ARG A 672 41.35 17.06 -2.47
N LYS A 673 40.73 15.88 -2.50
CA LYS A 673 39.33 15.71 -2.86
C LYS A 673 38.59 15.05 -1.71
N LEU A 674 37.41 15.58 -1.39
CA LEU A 674 36.49 14.90 -0.48
C LEU A 674 36.00 13.63 -1.16
N GLN A 675 36.27 12.47 -0.56
CA GLN A 675 35.92 11.18 -1.13
C GLN A 675 35.36 10.22 -0.09
N VAL A 676 34.17 9.68 -0.36
CA VAL A 676 33.64 8.51 0.35
C VAL A 676 34.35 7.27 -0.19
N LYS A 677 35.22 6.66 0.62
CA LYS A 677 35.91 5.39 0.31
C LYS A 677 35.06 4.18 0.64
N ARG A 678 34.21 4.31 1.66
CA ARG A 678 33.24 3.30 2.05
C ARG A 678 31.96 4.00 2.47
N TRP A 679 30.86 3.55 1.90
CA TRP A 679 29.52 3.95 2.30
C TRP A 679 29.14 3.27 3.62
N GLY A 680 28.47 4.00 4.50
CA GLY A 680 27.92 3.48 5.74
C GLY A 680 26.44 3.13 5.62
N LEU A 681 25.75 3.12 6.76
CA LEU A 681 24.30 2.97 6.81
C LEU A 681 23.65 4.22 6.19
N ALA A 682 23.02 4.07 5.04
CA ALA A 682 22.25 5.15 4.42
C ALA A 682 21.00 5.44 5.25
N MET A 683 20.87 6.67 5.73
CA MET A 683 19.68 7.19 6.40
C MET A 683 19.32 8.54 5.77
N ASP A 684 18.03 8.81 5.64
CA ASP A 684 17.49 10.03 5.03
C ASP A 684 17.95 11.32 5.75
N VAL A 685 18.09 11.27 7.07
CA VAL A 685 18.63 12.37 7.89
C VAL A 685 20.04 12.80 7.47
N LEU A 686 20.81 11.91 6.81
CA LEU A 686 22.16 12.23 6.34
C LEU A 686 22.18 13.18 5.15
N VAL A 687 21.06 13.40 4.46
CA VAL A 687 20.99 14.47 3.46
C VAL A 687 21.30 15.82 4.12
N ARG A 688 20.72 16.08 5.31
CA ARG A 688 20.99 17.31 6.09
C ARG A 688 22.46 17.39 6.51
N CYS A 689 23.04 16.25 6.90
CA CYS A 689 24.46 16.18 7.27
C CYS A 689 25.36 16.64 6.12
N TRP A 690 25.12 16.14 4.90
CA TRP A 690 25.87 16.55 3.71
C TRP A 690 25.62 18.01 3.30
N ILE A 691 24.39 18.52 3.47
CA ILE A 691 24.11 19.95 3.22
C ILE A 691 24.84 20.86 4.21
N ILE A 692 24.89 20.50 5.50
CA ILE A 692 25.67 21.23 6.50
C ILE A 692 27.15 21.24 6.12
N LEU A 693 27.70 20.11 5.66
CA LEU A 693 29.07 20.04 5.14
C LEU A 693 29.26 20.94 3.92
N CYS A 694 28.34 20.91 2.95
CA CYS A 694 28.40 21.77 1.77
C CYS A 694 28.48 23.26 2.14
N ARG A 695 27.65 23.72 3.09
CA ARG A 695 27.66 25.10 3.56
C ARG A 695 28.93 25.44 4.33
N ALA A 696 29.32 24.59 5.27
CA ALA A 696 30.53 24.83 6.05
C ALA A 696 31.78 24.88 5.17
N TYR A 697 31.90 24.00 4.18
CA TYR A 697 32.98 24.06 3.18
C TYR A 697 32.92 25.33 2.33
N GLY A 698 31.73 25.79 1.91
CA GLY A 698 31.58 27.07 1.21
C GLY A 698 32.24 28.26 1.94
N GLU A 699 32.31 28.20 3.27
CA GLU A 699 32.90 29.25 4.12
C GLU A 699 34.39 29.04 4.42
N VAL A 700 34.87 27.80 4.55
CA VAL A 700 36.26 27.53 5.02
C VAL A 700 37.14 26.69 4.08
N ALA A 701 36.57 26.07 3.06
CA ALA A 701 37.26 25.29 2.02
C ALA A 701 36.34 25.12 0.78
N PRO A 702 36.06 26.19 0.00
CA PRO A 702 35.06 26.17 -1.07
C PRO A 702 35.29 25.07 -2.12
N GLU A 703 36.54 24.63 -2.29
CA GLU A 703 36.96 23.56 -3.21
C GLU A 703 36.37 22.19 -2.88
N LEU A 704 35.82 22.01 -1.67
CA LEU A 704 35.18 20.77 -1.21
C LEU A 704 33.65 20.82 -1.22
N ALA A 705 33.05 22.01 -1.45
CA ALA A 705 31.61 22.22 -1.32
C ALA A 705 30.81 21.44 -2.38
N ASP A 706 31.28 21.44 -3.63
CA ASP A 706 30.57 20.75 -4.73
C ASP A 706 30.61 19.23 -4.58
N GLN A 707 31.69 18.66 -4.04
CA GLN A 707 31.76 17.24 -3.72
C GLN A 707 30.82 16.88 -2.56
N ALA A 708 30.69 17.76 -1.55
CA ALA A 708 29.72 17.57 -0.47
C ALA A 708 28.27 17.62 -1.00
N GLU A 709 27.94 18.53 -1.92
CA GLU A 709 26.62 18.52 -2.57
C GLU A 709 26.41 17.27 -3.41
N TYR A 710 27.41 16.81 -4.16
CA TYR A 710 27.30 15.56 -4.91
C TYR A 710 26.90 14.38 -4.00
N TYR A 711 27.48 14.29 -2.80
CA TYR A 711 27.09 13.28 -1.81
C TYR A 711 25.72 13.55 -1.18
N ALA A 712 25.32 14.82 -0.99
CA ALA A 712 23.96 15.17 -0.58
C ALA A 712 22.92 14.69 -1.59
N ARG A 713 23.12 14.98 -2.88
CA ARG A 713 22.27 14.55 -4.00
C ARG A 713 22.22 13.04 -4.14
N THR A 714 23.37 12.37 -4.01
CA THR A 714 23.43 10.90 -4.05
C THR A 714 22.66 10.27 -2.88
N THR A 715 22.82 10.80 -1.68
CA THR A 715 22.09 10.34 -0.49
C THR A 715 20.58 10.59 -0.64
N TYR A 716 20.19 11.76 -1.15
CA TYR A 716 18.79 12.09 -1.45
C TYR A 716 18.21 11.12 -2.48
N ARG A 717 18.93 10.87 -3.58
CA ARG A 717 18.53 9.90 -4.60
C ARG A 717 18.27 8.52 -4.01
N ILE A 718 19.14 8.05 -3.12
CA ILE A 718 19.00 6.75 -2.44
C ILE A 718 17.75 6.73 -1.54
N CYS A 719 17.57 7.75 -0.70
CA CYS A 719 16.53 7.76 0.33
C CYS A 719 15.13 8.13 -0.21
N ILE A 720 15.07 9.02 -1.20
CA ILE A 720 13.83 9.53 -1.80
C ILE A 720 13.46 8.75 -3.08
N GLY A 721 14.43 8.04 -3.67
CA GLY A 721 14.27 7.28 -4.90
C GLY A 721 14.63 8.05 -6.17
N GLU A 722 14.85 9.35 -6.08
CA GLU A 722 15.10 10.27 -7.20
C GLU A 722 15.80 11.54 -6.71
N ASP A 723 16.45 12.30 -7.60
CA ASP A 723 17.12 13.57 -7.31
C ASP A 723 16.67 14.74 -8.19
N GLU A 724 15.59 14.57 -8.96
CA GLU A 724 14.98 15.63 -9.79
C GLU A 724 14.29 16.70 -8.92
N THR A 725 13.79 16.31 -7.74
CA THR A 725 13.15 17.24 -6.79
C THR A 725 14.08 17.70 -5.67
N PHE A 726 15.38 17.40 -5.76
CA PHE A 726 16.37 17.82 -4.76
C PHE A 726 16.33 19.33 -4.51
N GLU A 727 16.37 20.14 -5.57
CA GLU A 727 16.34 21.61 -5.49
C GLU A 727 14.98 22.17 -5.03
N ASP A 728 13.91 21.36 -5.10
CA ASP A 728 12.59 21.73 -4.58
C ASP A 728 12.49 21.43 -3.06
N THR A 729 13.42 20.64 -2.51
CA THR A 729 13.49 20.27 -1.07
C THR A 729 14.62 20.98 -0.34
N TYR A 730 15.80 21.04 -0.95
CA TYR A 730 17.02 21.59 -0.40
C TYR A 730 17.59 22.66 -1.34
N ASN A 731 18.05 23.76 -0.79
CA ASN A 731 18.67 24.85 -1.54
C ASN A 731 19.82 25.48 -0.73
N ARG A 732 20.96 25.72 -1.40
CA ARG A 732 22.13 26.40 -0.80
C ARG A 732 21.79 27.79 -0.27
N SER A 733 20.87 28.50 -0.92
CA SER A 733 20.40 29.85 -0.54
C SER A 733 19.33 29.85 0.55
N SER A 734 18.89 28.69 1.06
CA SER A 734 17.92 28.67 2.18
C SER A 734 18.49 29.35 3.43
N HIS A 735 17.64 30.06 4.17
CA HIS A 735 17.98 30.69 5.44
C HIS A 735 18.29 29.66 6.54
N ARG A 736 17.80 28.42 6.41
CA ARG A 736 18.10 27.32 7.35
C ARG A 736 19.45 26.72 7.04
N VAL A 737 20.32 26.51 8.03
CA VAL A 737 21.65 25.92 7.84
C VAL A 737 21.65 24.48 7.33
N ASP A 738 20.55 23.75 7.47
CA ASP A 738 20.37 22.43 6.88
C ASP A 738 19.88 22.47 5.43
N GLY A 739 19.75 23.67 4.87
CA GLY A 739 19.37 23.96 3.50
C GLY A 739 17.94 23.62 3.12
N MET A 740 17.11 23.18 4.05
CA MET A 740 15.73 22.83 3.74
C MET A 740 14.93 24.06 3.32
N ILE A 741 14.08 23.92 2.31
CA ILE A 741 13.14 24.97 1.90
C ILE A 741 11.90 24.88 2.80
N VAL A 742 11.56 25.99 3.47
CA VAL A 742 10.32 26.11 4.24
C VAL A 742 9.20 26.48 3.27
N HIS A 743 8.29 25.55 3.04
CA HIS A 743 7.04 25.83 2.31
C HIS A 743 5.94 26.07 3.36
N ASP A 744 5.33 27.28 3.35
CA ASP A 744 4.26 27.66 4.29
C ASP A 744 3.00 26.75 4.21
N SER A 745 2.92 25.88 3.20
CA SER A 745 1.76 25.03 2.89
C SER A 745 1.68 23.69 3.64
N PHE A 746 2.66 23.33 4.49
CA PHE A 746 2.66 22.06 5.24
C PHE A 746 2.39 22.20 6.74
N VAL A 747 1.93 23.38 7.19
CA VAL A 747 1.41 23.55 8.55
C VAL A 747 0.05 22.87 8.63
N GLN A 748 -0.02 21.67 9.23
CA GLN A 748 -1.30 21.12 9.68
C GLN A 748 -1.98 22.15 10.60
N PRO A 749 -3.28 22.44 10.43
CA PRO A 749 -3.98 23.32 11.36
C PRO A 749 -4.03 22.63 12.73
N ASN A 750 -3.44 23.26 13.74
CA ASN A 750 -3.48 22.79 15.12
C ASN A 750 -4.92 22.48 15.56
N ALA A 751 -5.10 21.32 16.20
CA ALA A 751 -6.21 21.10 17.12
C ALA A 751 -6.08 22.09 18.28
N HIS A 752 -6.88 23.15 18.25
CA HIS A 752 -7.08 24.00 19.41
C HIS A 752 -7.85 23.19 20.46
N PHE A 753 -7.14 22.68 21.47
CA PHE A 753 -7.74 22.34 22.74
C PHE A 753 -8.29 23.62 23.38
N SER A 754 -9.61 23.67 23.52
CA SER A 754 -10.33 24.67 24.28
C SER A 754 -10.13 24.41 25.77
N ASP A 755 -9.31 25.23 26.43
CA ASP A 755 -9.34 25.34 27.88
C ASP A 755 -10.49 26.26 28.29
N SER A 756 -11.56 25.62 28.78
CA SER A 756 -12.66 26.26 29.49
C SER A 756 -12.32 26.36 30.98
N ASN A 757 -12.19 27.59 31.49
CA ASN A 757 -12.46 28.09 32.85
C ASN A 757 -11.73 29.45 32.96
N GLY A 758 -12.33 30.62 33.13
CA GLY A 758 -13.59 31.00 33.74
C GLY A 758 -13.28 32.05 34.82
N HIS A 759 -13.38 33.35 34.50
CA HIS A 759 -13.71 34.38 35.49
C HIS A 759 -14.23 35.69 34.88
N ARG A 760 -15.54 35.88 35.11
CA ARG A 760 -16.35 37.08 35.37
C ARG A 760 -15.85 38.51 35.02
N GLN A 761 -16.84 39.22 34.47
CA GLN A 761 -17.27 40.61 34.73
C GLN A 761 -16.49 41.75 34.04
N VAL A 762 -17.11 42.41 33.07
CA VAL A 762 -18.04 43.57 33.20
C VAL A 762 -18.26 44.11 31.78
N ASN A 763 -19.52 44.34 31.40
CA ASN A 763 -19.91 45.08 30.20
C ASN A 763 -20.61 46.38 30.67
N PRO A 764 -20.49 47.49 29.94
CA PRO A 764 -21.72 48.22 29.67
C PRO A 764 -21.84 48.80 28.25
N ARG A 765 -22.99 48.47 27.66
CA ARG A 765 -24.03 49.37 27.13
C ARG A 765 -23.93 49.96 25.70
N ILE A 766 -24.96 49.56 24.95
CA ILE A 766 -25.96 50.39 24.25
C ILE A 766 -25.48 51.20 23.03
N SER A 767 -25.91 50.81 21.83
CA SER A 767 -26.99 51.51 21.08
C SER A 767 -27.27 50.83 19.74
N ASP A 768 -28.49 50.30 19.63
CA ASP A 768 -29.28 50.20 18.38
C ASP A 768 -30.15 51.50 18.31
N PRO A 769 -30.79 51.93 17.19
CA PRO A 769 -31.66 51.06 16.38
C PRO A 769 -31.79 51.40 14.86
N GLY A 770 -32.35 50.48 14.09
CA GLY A 770 -32.80 50.74 12.71
C GLY A 770 -33.69 49.64 12.11
N VAL A 771 -34.92 49.53 12.61
CA VAL A 771 -36.02 48.64 12.19
C VAL A 771 -36.63 49.10 10.85
N LEU A 772 -37.14 48.17 10.00
CA LEU A 772 -38.54 48.14 9.51
C LEU A 772 -38.85 46.99 8.51
N HIS A 773 -39.83 46.17 8.93
CA HIS A 773 -40.87 45.35 8.24
C HIS A 773 -40.49 44.28 7.18
N MET A 774 -40.73 42.98 7.43
CA MET A 774 -42.01 42.20 7.40
C MET A 774 -42.66 42.05 6.02
N ASN A 775 -42.63 40.84 5.44
CA ASN A 775 -43.83 40.02 5.27
C ASN A 775 -43.53 38.60 4.76
N ALA A 776 -44.43 37.68 5.13
CA ALA A 776 -44.32 36.24 5.10
C ALA A 776 -44.93 35.58 3.83
N ASP A 777 -44.62 34.28 3.73
CA ASP A 777 -45.34 33.17 3.09
C ASP A 777 -45.51 33.11 1.56
N ARG A 778 -44.90 32.07 0.95
CA ARG A 778 -45.65 30.87 0.48
C ARG A 778 -44.75 29.84 -0.21
N ASN A 779 -45.02 28.58 0.12
CA ASN A 779 -44.61 27.37 -0.58
C ASN A 779 -44.99 27.39 -2.07
N HIS A 780 -44.07 26.98 -2.96
CA HIS A 780 -44.30 25.83 -3.86
C HIS A 780 -43.08 25.50 -4.73
N VAL A 781 -42.70 24.22 -4.64
CA VAL A 781 -42.03 23.36 -5.61
C VAL A 781 -42.11 23.86 -7.07
N ARG A 782 -40.94 24.07 -7.70
CA ARG A 782 -40.76 23.88 -9.14
C ARG A 782 -39.31 23.53 -9.48
N SER A 783 -39.20 22.54 -10.35
CA SER A 783 -38.01 22.00 -11.00
C SER A 783 -37.10 23.06 -11.62
N TYR A 784 -35.79 22.86 -11.50
CA TYR A 784 -34.81 23.44 -12.42
C TYR A 784 -33.89 22.32 -12.95
N ARG A 785 -34.20 21.88 -14.19
CA ARG A 785 -33.19 21.55 -15.20
C ARG A 785 -32.76 22.90 -15.79
N ASP A 786 -31.47 23.19 -15.82
CA ASP A 786 -30.78 23.57 -17.06
C ASP A 786 -29.27 23.76 -16.86
N HIS A 787 -28.57 23.30 -17.89
CA HIS A 787 -27.29 23.78 -18.44
C HIS A 787 -26.01 23.79 -17.59
N VAL A 788 -25.16 22.79 -17.87
CA VAL A 788 -23.71 22.99 -17.89
C VAL A 788 -23.20 22.58 -19.28
N GLN A 789 -22.94 23.59 -20.11
CA GLN A 789 -22.15 23.48 -21.34
C GLN A 789 -20.69 23.15 -20.99
N GLY A 790 -20.08 22.33 -21.85
CA GLY A 790 -18.75 21.77 -21.66
C GLY A 790 -17.62 22.79 -21.62
N SER A 791 -16.59 22.44 -20.85
CA SER A 791 -15.26 23.02 -20.95
C SER A 791 -14.34 22.08 -21.73
N GLU A 792 -14.22 22.34 -23.03
CA GLU A 792 -13.10 21.87 -23.84
C GLU A 792 -11.81 22.53 -23.33
N THR A 793 -10.85 21.76 -22.81
CA THR A 793 -9.47 22.25 -22.63
C THR A 793 -8.70 21.99 -23.91
N ARG A 794 -8.62 23.02 -24.77
CA ARG A 794 -7.77 23.02 -25.96
C ARG A 794 -6.31 23.26 -25.54
N TYR A 795 -5.44 22.29 -25.83
CA TYR A 795 -4.00 22.50 -25.84
C TYR A 795 -3.62 23.25 -27.12
N TYR A 796 -3.06 24.46 -26.98
CA TYR A 796 -2.42 25.16 -28.08
C TYR A 796 -1.05 24.53 -28.34
N ALA A 797 -0.90 23.94 -29.53
CA ALA A 797 0.40 23.55 -30.08
C ALA A 797 1.06 24.78 -30.73
N THR A 798 2.27 25.11 -30.30
CA THR A 798 3.19 25.97 -31.06
C THR A 798 4.08 25.07 -31.92
N PRO A 799 4.21 25.30 -33.24
CA PRO A 799 5.11 24.54 -34.09
C PRO A 799 6.52 25.16 -34.05
N ASP A 800 7.53 24.35 -33.80
CA ASP A 800 8.86 24.63 -34.33
C ASP A 800 9.52 23.32 -34.80
N ASP A 801 9.70 23.25 -36.10
CA ASP A 801 10.38 22.20 -36.84
C ASP A 801 11.90 22.39 -36.72
N SER A 802 12.61 21.35 -36.27
CA SER A 802 13.96 21.08 -36.80
C SER A 802 14.34 19.60 -36.65
N LEU A 803 14.05 18.86 -37.73
CA LEU A 803 14.85 17.79 -38.33
C LEU A 803 15.95 17.14 -37.47
N LEU A 804 15.71 15.90 -37.02
CA LEU A 804 16.77 14.93 -36.77
C LEU A 804 16.54 13.68 -37.63
N THR A 805 17.41 13.54 -38.62
CA THR A 805 17.58 12.39 -39.51
C THR A 805 18.02 11.16 -38.71
N TYR A 806 17.25 10.07 -38.82
CA TYR A 806 17.67 8.74 -38.37
C TYR A 806 18.77 8.20 -39.29
N THR A 807 19.98 8.02 -38.77
CA THR A 807 20.99 7.12 -39.36
C THR A 807 20.97 5.82 -38.57
N THR A 808 20.72 4.73 -39.29
CA THR A 808 20.83 3.36 -38.82
C THR A 808 22.28 2.93 -39.02
N GLU A 809 23.00 2.66 -37.95
CA GLU A 809 24.22 1.84 -38.02
C GLU A 809 24.05 0.61 -37.14
N THR A 810 23.82 -0.49 -37.82
CA THR A 810 23.98 -1.86 -37.32
C THR A 810 25.47 -2.16 -37.28
N ARG A 811 26.03 -2.57 -36.14
CA ARG A 811 27.25 -3.37 -36.11
C ARG A 811 27.19 -4.44 -35.04
N TYR A 812 27.71 -5.59 -35.47
CA TYR A 812 27.85 -6.90 -34.83
C TYR A 812 28.39 -6.88 -33.41
#